data_AF-A0A3D0LDE6-F1
#
_entry.id   AF-A0A3D0LDE6-F1
#
_cell.length_a   1.000
_cell.length_b   1.000
_cell.length_c   1.000
_cell.angle_alpha   90.00
_cell.angle_beta   90.00
_cell.angle_gamma   90.00
#
_symmetry.space_group_name_H-M   'P 1'
#
loop_
_entity.id
_entity.type
_entity.pdbx_description
1 polymer ?
#
loop_
_entity_poly.entity_id
_entity_poly.type
_entity_poly.pdbx_seq_one_letter_code
_entity_poly.pdbx_strand_id
1 'polypeptide(L)'
;MKLKPILAGLMSACMIGTAAAISTTASAASGDFVYGDANCDGSVKMSDAVLIMQSLSNASRFGTEGTDPTHITEEGEDRADVADRGNGITAMDALSIQRYLLGMITELPESVSPGHSTTTTTTVTTTTSQTTSTTTTEPVITVPKEDVDTKIHLNGYSISVDGKYASVDGTKVTISHSGTYTIDGTLNDGQIYVEIPDDKADPDTVKLVLSGANITGKSAPAILVKNADKTSVTVSDGTENTISDSENAYPGEQAEIAVIEAKDDITFKGDKEGTGVLTINANIQPAVSCNNDIKITGGNIRINATNKTDGNGAVKGKTSVTVKGGKLEIIAEGDGLKSSKGNVDIEGGEIVIRSSKDAIQAETALNISGGDIAAFGDRGLTCAGAINITGGELVATAYDNQCENLTSAAQPTMLLDFTKEWSKNNPVTITDLSNSTVIEKNPMRKYKFAVVSSPEFTGSEYKVFAGGIKMKHSTGSTFKGGSPASYKDVNNDLDNAEELYSTLFDQSLVHNVDIKISESEWKNILSSAQKEEWHACDVVIDGEELKNVGIRTKGNSSLMMVQNGKYSFRFKLDKYDKYTNYHGLTEFCVNNMYSDNSCMRDILCYNAMYAINGVAPLSAHTDLYLNGDLYSFYMIAEQPGTTLAERYAIDDDSDLYKATERSGQGGGLFGGDGDSYSTFTQKMPVDNLDLKFGNDEQLQHLEELKTAINQVSTSNYKFIEEKMDVPSFLKGFAVNSVMCNYDSYNGSLAHNYYLMYTGGKHYFVGWDYNLCLGHFSDGASAVNSDVKTSLYQATVDNRPFAKLLQIPEYYNMYVGYVREIMNYYSDTEKYVANYADMIRSHVIQDPISGLTVDSFNQSVSKSASGLQVGNNNGWGGFGGFGGFGGFGGFGGGGGFFGSGNVSVVDFLIKRFEIINGAIGY
;
A
#
# COMPACT_ATOMS: atom_id res chain seq x y z
N MET A 1 -1.48 -24.94 -37.33
CA MET A 1 -0.64 -26.10 -37.73
C MET A 1 -0.03 -26.67 -36.45
N LYS A 2 -0.31 -27.94 -36.14
CA LYS A 2 0.12 -28.79 -34.99
C LYS A 2 -0.33 -28.32 -33.57
N LEU A 3 -1.55 -28.61 -33.09
CA LEU A 3 -2.15 -29.86 -32.53
C LEU A 3 -1.56 -30.35 -31.19
N LYS A 4 -2.34 -30.21 -30.10
CA LYS A 4 -2.39 -31.11 -28.93
C LYS A 4 -3.86 -31.41 -28.63
N PRO A 5 -4.29 -32.68 -28.48
CA PRO A 5 -5.65 -33.00 -28.06
C PRO A 5 -5.74 -33.28 -26.56
N ILE A 6 -6.90 -32.91 -26.03
CA ILE A 6 -7.49 -33.27 -24.74
C ILE A 6 -8.26 -34.60 -24.89
N LEU A 7 -8.21 -35.48 -23.88
CA LEU A 7 -9.28 -36.43 -23.45
C LEU A 7 -8.83 -36.98 -22.07
N ALA A 8 -9.47 -36.70 -20.91
CA ALA A 8 -10.75 -37.20 -20.40
C ALA A 8 -10.95 -38.71 -20.67
N GLY A 9 -11.18 -39.64 -19.75
CA GLY A 9 -11.53 -39.69 -18.32
C GLY A 9 -12.36 -40.98 -18.12
N LEU A 10 -12.24 -41.68 -16.98
CA LEU A 10 -13.30 -42.44 -16.25
C LEU A 10 -12.75 -43.61 -15.37
N MET A 11 -12.88 -43.40 -14.05
CA MET A 11 -13.46 -44.25 -12.99
C MET A 11 -13.57 -45.78 -13.19
N SER A 12 -13.19 -46.58 -12.18
CA SER A 12 -14.12 -47.06 -11.13
C SER A 12 -13.56 -48.20 -10.25
N ALA A 13 -13.86 -48.10 -8.95
CA ALA A 13 -14.12 -49.14 -7.93
C ALA A 13 -13.02 -50.14 -7.48
N CYS A 14 -12.80 -50.20 -6.16
CA CYS A 14 -12.55 -51.47 -5.46
C CYS A 14 -13.12 -51.44 -4.03
N MET A 15 -13.80 -52.54 -3.67
CA MET A 15 -14.49 -52.79 -2.42
C MET A 15 -13.56 -53.27 -1.29
N ILE A 16 -14.08 -53.15 -0.07
CA ILE A 16 -13.54 -53.60 1.22
C ILE A 16 -13.44 -55.14 1.28
N GLY A 17 -12.36 -55.65 1.90
CA GLY A 17 -12.24 -57.04 2.33
C GLY A 17 -11.17 -57.20 3.40
N THR A 18 -11.58 -57.35 4.66
CA THR A 18 -10.77 -57.77 5.81
C THR A 18 -10.56 -59.29 5.82
N ALA A 19 -9.35 -59.77 6.15
CA ALA A 19 -9.09 -60.76 7.21
C ALA A 19 -7.68 -61.41 7.12
N ALA A 20 -7.01 -61.39 8.28
CA ALA A 20 -5.98 -62.24 8.87
C ALA A 20 -5.33 -63.42 8.12
N ALA A 21 -4.00 -63.54 8.27
CA ALA A 21 -3.26 -64.81 8.35
C ALA A 21 -1.98 -64.59 9.19
N ILE A 22 -1.85 -65.21 10.38
CA ILE A 22 -1.17 -66.49 10.67
C ILE A 22 0.36 -66.35 10.80
N SER A 23 0.81 -66.49 12.05
CA SER A 23 2.18 -66.84 12.42
C SER A 23 2.43 -68.34 12.14
N THR A 24 3.51 -68.66 11.44
CA THR A 24 4.20 -69.95 11.55
C THR A 24 5.69 -69.74 11.33
N THR A 25 6.45 -70.26 12.27
CA THR A 25 7.91 -70.34 12.39
C THR A 25 8.55 -71.21 11.29
N ALA A 26 9.77 -70.86 10.87
CA ALA A 26 10.95 -71.74 10.89
C ALA A 26 12.06 -71.30 9.93
N SER A 27 13.28 -71.26 10.47
CA SER A 27 14.49 -71.93 9.98
C SER A 27 15.66 -70.97 9.81
N ALA A 28 16.56 -70.99 10.80
CA ALA A 28 17.95 -70.58 10.63
C ALA A 28 18.58 -71.43 9.52
N ALA A 29 18.87 -70.79 8.39
CA ALA A 29 19.82 -71.28 7.40
C ALA A 29 21.05 -70.39 7.51
N SER A 30 22.21 -71.00 7.73
CA SER A 30 23.50 -70.32 7.63
C SER A 30 23.71 -69.87 6.18
N GLY A 31 23.28 -68.64 5.87
CA GLY A 31 23.59 -68.00 4.59
C GLY A 31 25.04 -67.54 4.59
N ASP A 32 25.72 -67.68 3.45
CA ASP A 32 27.04 -67.12 3.23
C ASP A 32 27.08 -65.63 3.63
N PHE A 33 28.24 -65.15 4.08
CA PHE A 33 28.42 -63.73 4.44
C PHE A 33 28.25 -62.86 3.18
N VAL A 34 27.12 -62.15 3.05
CA VAL A 34 26.81 -61.28 1.90
C VAL A 34 26.99 -59.81 2.30
N TYR A 35 28.00 -59.16 1.76
CA TYR A 35 28.19 -57.70 1.92
C TYR A 35 27.02 -56.94 1.28
N GLY A 36 26.42 -56.03 2.03
CA GLY A 36 25.28 -55.21 1.65
C GLY A 36 23.90 -55.74 2.07
N ASP A 37 23.82 -56.90 2.71
CA ASP A 37 22.58 -57.52 3.21
C ASP A 37 22.30 -57.08 4.67
N ALA A 38 21.92 -55.80 4.83
CA ALA A 38 21.72 -55.15 6.13
C ALA A 38 20.57 -55.76 6.95
N ASN A 39 19.53 -56.29 6.30
CA ASN A 39 18.40 -56.92 6.99
C ASN A 39 18.58 -58.44 7.21
N CYS A 40 19.72 -59.01 6.78
CA CYS A 40 20.07 -60.42 6.88
C CYS A 40 19.08 -61.38 6.19
N ASP A 41 18.42 -60.95 5.11
CA ASP A 41 17.46 -61.78 4.37
C ASP A 41 18.11 -62.69 3.30
N GLY A 42 19.43 -62.60 3.15
CA GLY A 42 20.23 -63.42 2.23
C GLY A 42 20.37 -62.82 0.83
N SER A 43 19.95 -61.57 0.62
CA SER A 43 20.08 -60.89 -0.68
C SER A 43 20.15 -59.38 -0.55
N VAL A 44 21.08 -58.75 -1.28
CA VAL A 44 21.21 -57.29 -1.33
C VAL A 44 20.05 -56.68 -2.13
N LYS A 45 19.24 -55.82 -1.49
CA LYS A 45 18.09 -55.11 -2.07
C LYS A 45 18.03 -53.67 -1.58
N MET A 46 17.08 -52.90 -2.14
CA MET A 46 16.86 -51.51 -1.72
C MET A 46 16.38 -51.41 -0.26
N SER A 47 15.75 -52.45 0.28
CA SER A 47 15.38 -52.52 1.70
C SER A 47 16.59 -52.43 2.63
N ASP A 48 17.75 -52.92 2.21
CA ASP A 48 18.98 -52.87 3.01
C ASP A 48 19.53 -51.45 3.10
N ALA A 49 19.57 -50.74 1.97
CA ALA A 49 19.92 -49.32 1.96
C ALA A 49 18.94 -48.48 2.79
N VAL A 50 17.64 -48.81 2.74
CA VAL A 50 16.61 -48.14 3.55
C VAL A 50 16.80 -48.43 5.03
N LEU A 51 17.12 -49.67 5.43
CA LEU A 51 17.36 -50.02 6.83
C LEU A 51 18.59 -49.31 7.39
N ILE A 52 19.66 -49.15 6.61
CA ILE A 52 20.83 -48.34 6.98
C ILE A 52 20.44 -46.88 7.18
N MET A 53 19.68 -46.30 6.24
CA MET A 53 19.20 -44.92 6.37
C MET A 53 18.27 -44.75 7.59
N GLN A 54 17.44 -45.75 7.89
CA GLN A 54 16.54 -45.75 9.05
C GLN A 54 17.29 -45.92 10.37
N SER A 55 18.29 -46.79 10.44
CA SER A 55 19.11 -47.00 11.64
C SER A 55 19.94 -45.75 11.97
N LEU A 56 20.45 -45.05 10.95
CA LEU A 56 21.19 -43.79 11.12
C LEU A 56 20.27 -42.60 11.47
N SER A 57 19.09 -42.52 10.86
CA SER A 57 18.17 -41.39 11.07
C SER A 57 17.26 -41.55 12.30
N ASN A 58 17.06 -42.77 12.79
CA ASN A 58 16.23 -43.07 13.95
C ASN A 58 16.74 -44.32 14.69
N ALA A 59 17.96 -44.23 15.23
CA ALA A 59 18.61 -45.32 15.95
C ALA A 59 17.78 -45.86 17.12
N SER A 60 16.98 -45.02 17.80
CA SER A 60 16.10 -45.47 18.88
C SER A 60 15.01 -46.45 18.44
N ARG A 61 14.59 -46.43 17.17
CA ARG A 61 13.66 -47.41 16.60
C ARG A 61 14.35 -48.50 15.79
N PHE A 62 15.34 -48.15 14.97
CA PHE A 62 15.89 -49.05 13.95
C PHE A 62 17.40 -49.33 14.08
N GLY A 63 18.08 -48.77 15.09
CA GLY A 63 19.46 -49.11 15.42
C GLY A 63 19.58 -50.50 16.05
N THR A 64 20.79 -50.92 16.43
CA THR A 64 21.04 -52.27 17.00
C THR A 64 20.25 -52.58 18.26
N GLU A 65 19.90 -51.55 19.04
CA GLU A 65 19.03 -51.63 20.23
C GLU A 65 17.64 -51.00 20.00
N GLY A 66 17.22 -50.92 18.74
CA GLY A 66 16.01 -50.25 18.32
C GLY A 66 14.73 -50.94 18.79
N THR A 67 13.69 -50.17 19.11
CA THR A 67 12.41 -50.73 19.58
C THR A 67 11.56 -51.42 18.50
N ASP A 68 11.87 -51.22 17.22
CA ASP A 68 11.09 -51.75 16.09
C ASP A 68 11.53 -53.19 15.74
N PRO A 69 10.63 -54.18 15.56
CA PRO A 69 11.02 -55.58 15.34
C PRO A 69 11.90 -55.86 14.12
N THR A 70 11.99 -54.90 13.19
CA THR A 70 12.84 -54.97 11.99
C THR A 70 14.06 -54.05 12.09
N HIS A 71 14.48 -53.69 13.31
CA HIS A 71 15.69 -52.92 13.54
C HIS A 71 16.93 -53.66 13.00
N ILE A 72 17.99 -52.91 12.66
CA ILE A 72 19.24 -53.52 12.20
C ILE A 72 19.84 -54.35 13.33
N THR A 73 20.38 -55.54 13.04
CA THR A 73 21.08 -56.37 14.04
C THR A 73 22.57 -56.05 14.03
N GLU A 74 23.33 -56.48 15.04
CA GLU A 74 24.81 -56.36 15.01
C GLU A 74 25.42 -57.03 13.76
N GLU A 75 24.85 -58.16 13.34
CA GLU A 75 25.24 -58.85 12.11
C GLU A 75 24.84 -58.05 10.86
N GLY A 76 23.66 -57.44 10.87
CA GLY A 76 23.20 -56.54 9.82
C GLY A 76 24.06 -55.29 9.69
N GLU A 77 24.58 -54.77 10.80
CA GLU A 77 25.50 -53.62 10.84
C GLU A 77 26.86 -53.97 10.20
N ASP A 78 27.44 -55.14 10.52
CA ASP A 78 28.72 -55.59 9.92
C ASP A 78 28.60 -55.97 8.43
N ARG A 79 27.43 -56.42 7.99
CA ARG A 79 27.12 -56.66 6.57
C ARG A 79 26.80 -55.36 5.82
N ALA A 80 26.21 -54.39 6.50
CA ALA A 80 25.87 -53.08 5.95
C ALA A 80 27.11 -52.22 5.71
N ASP A 81 28.16 -52.37 6.50
CA ASP A 81 29.42 -51.64 6.36
C ASP A 81 30.20 -52.10 5.10
N VAL A 82 29.95 -51.41 4.00
CA VAL A 82 30.44 -51.72 2.64
C VAL A 82 31.16 -50.55 1.97
N ALA A 83 31.19 -49.36 2.56
CA ALA A 83 31.87 -48.17 2.08
C ALA A 83 32.93 -47.74 3.11
N ASP A 84 34.20 -48.00 2.77
CA ASP A 84 35.34 -47.89 3.68
C ASP A 84 35.24 -48.84 4.88
N ARG A 85 34.89 -50.10 4.58
CA ARG A 85 34.59 -51.13 5.57
C ARG A 85 35.53 -51.12 6.77
N GLY A 86 34.95 -51.05 7.96
CA GLY A 86 35.62 -50.92 9.26
C GLY A 86 35.53 -49.53 9.88
N ASN A 87 34.87 -48.56 9.23
CA ASN A 87 34.52 -47.24 9.79
C ASN A 87 33.12 -47.22 10.45
N GLY A 88 32.39 -48.33 10.39
CA GLY A 88 31.01 -48.43 10.87
C GLY A 88 30.00 -47.95 9.82
N ILE A 89 28.71 -48.22 10.03
CA ILE A 89 27.69 -47.86 9.03
C ILE A 89 27.54 -46.34 8.88
N THR A 90 27.46 -45.89 7.64
CA THR A 90 27.30 -44.50 7.23
C THR A 90 26.28 -44.37 6.09
N ALA A 91 25.93 -43.15 5.71
CA ALA A 91 25.08 -42.93 4.53
C ALA A 91 25.77 -43.38 3.22
N MET A 92 27.11 -43.48 3.22
CA MET A 92 27.87 -43.93 2.05
C MET A 92 27.64 -45.42 1.78
N ASP A 93 27.41 -46.22 2.82
CA ASP A 93 27.09 -47.65 2.69
C ASP A 93 25.75 -47.89 1.99
N ALA A 94 24.74 -47.11 2.37
CA ALA A 94 23.44 -47.11 1.69
C ALA A 94 23.57 -46.70 0.21
N LEU A 95 24.44 -45.73 -0.09
CA LEU A 95 24.73 -45.30 -1.46
C LEU A 95 25.51 -46.37 -2.26
N SER A 96 26.47 -47.06 -1.65
CA SER A 96 27.22 -48.16 -2.27
C SER A 96 26.29 -49.33 -2.62
N ILE A 97 25.34 -49.69 -1.74
CA ILE A 97 24.30 -50.68 -2.05
C ILE A 97 23.44 -50.21 -3.22
N GLN A 98 22.99 -48.95 -3.25
CA GLN A 98 22.21 -48.41 -4.37
C GLN A 98 22.99 -48.46 -5.69
N ARG A 99 24.27 -48.11 -5.68
CA ARG A 99 25.16 -48.16 -6.86
C ARG A 99 25.40 -49.60 -7.32
N TYR A 100 25.51 -50.55 -6.40
CA TYR A 100 25.61 -51.98 -6.71
C TYR A 100 24.33 -52.50 -7.38
N LEU A 101 23.15 -52.15 -6.86
CA LEU A 101 21.85 -52.53 -7.43
C LEU A 101 21.59 -51.92 -8.82
N LEU A 102 22.16 -50.74 -9.09
CA LEU A 102 22.12 -50.08 -10.40
C LEU A 102 23.21 -50.57 -11.37
N GLY A 103 24.06 -51.52 -10.96
CA GLY A 103 25.18 -52.03 -11.77
C GLY A 103 26.30 -51.02 -12.02
N MET A 104 26.36 -49.94 -11.22
CA MET A 104 27.41 -48.91 -11.31
C MET A 104 28.72 -49.35 -10.64
N ILE A 105 28.64 -50.31 -9.72
CA ILE A 105 29.76 -51.06 -9.16
C ILE A 105 29.43 -52.56 -9.22
N THR A 106 30.45 -53.41 -9.31
CA THR A 106 30.27 -54.84 -9.62
C THR A 106 30.35 -55.77 -8.41
N GLU A 107 30.81 -55.28 -7.26
CA GLU A 107 30.96 -56.06 -6.01
C GLU A 107 30.87 -55.15 -4.77
N LEU A 108 30.56 -55.76 -3.62
CA LEU A 108 30.62 -55.15 -2.29
C LEU A 108 31.56 -56.00 -1.39
N PRO A 109 32.33 -55.40 -0.46
CA PRO A 109 32.36 -53.96 -0.15
C PRO A 109 33.04 -53.12 -1.25
N GLU A 110 32.60 -51.87 -1.45
CA GLU A 110 33.15 -50.94 -2.45
C GLU A 110 34.58 -50.50 -2.08
N SER A 111 34.88 -50.38 -0.79
CA SER A 111 36.22 -50.06 -0.26
C SER A 111 36.40 -50.55 1.18
N VAL A 112 37.65 -50.59 1.67
CA VAL A 112 38.03 -51.04 3.02
C VAL A 112 38.91 -49.97 3.68
N SER A 113 38.67 -49.67 4.96
CA SER A 113 39.42 -48.65 5.70
C SER A 113 40.90 -49.05 5.93
N PRO A 114 41.87 -48.10 5.84
CA PRO A 114 43.29 -48.39 6.05
C PRO A 114 43.57 -48.93 7.47
N GLY A 115 43.89 -50.22 7.59
CA GLY A 115 44.25 -50.88 8.86
C GLY A 115 43.37 -52.05 9.28
N HIS A 116 42.34 -52.39 8.49
CA HIS A 116 41.47 -53.54 8.75
C HIS A 116 41.89 -54.77 7.90
N SER A 117 42.24 -55.90 8.55
CA SER A 117 42.63 -57.15 7.89
C SER A 117 41.57 -58.23 8.08
N THR A 118 41.23 -58.95 7.01
CA THR A 118 40.28 -60.08 7.01
C THR A 118 40.92 -61.42 7.41
N THR A 119 40.08 -62.28 8.01
CA THR A 119 40.11 -63.76 8.15
C THR A 119 40.58 -64.46 9.46
N THR A 120 39.63 -65.27 9.98
CA THR A 120 39.72 -66.62 10.64
C THR A 120 39.81 -66.78 12.18
N THR A 121 38.66 -67.18 12.76
CA THR A 121 38.35 -68.23 13.76
C THR A 121 39.44 -68.79 14.70
N THR A 122 39.15 -68.77 16.02
CA THR A 122 39.27 -69.88 17.03
C THR A 122 39.25 -69.28 18.47
N THR A 123 38.14 -69.32 19.24
CA THR A 123 37.68 -70.37 20.20
C THR A 123 37.96 -70.03 21.69
N VAL A 124 36.86 -69.76 22.44
CA VAL A 124 36.55 -70.09 23.88
C VAL A 124 37.32 -69.27 24.94
N THR A 125 36.68 -68.56 25.89
CA THR A 125 35.88 -69.13 26.99
C THR A 125 35.01 -68.07 27.67
N THR A 126 33.74 -68.39 27.89
CA THR A 126 32.82 -67.68 28.78
C THR A 126 33.09 -68.05 30.24
N THR A 127 33.10 -67.08 31.16
CA THR A 127 32.69 -67.33 32.55
C THR A 127 31.97 -66.11 33.12
N THR A 128 30.64 -66.20 33.05
CA THR A 128 29.63 -65.81 34.04
C THR A 128 30.05 -64.94 35.23
N SER A 129 29.32 -63.85 35.45
CA SER A 129 28.68 -63.56 36.75
C SER A 129 27.50 -62.59 36.60
N GLN A 130 26.35 -63.03 37.13
CA GLN A 130 25.14 -62.24 37.36
C GLN A 130 25.42 -61.08 38.33
N THR A 131 24.77 -59.93 38.13
CA THR A 131 24.20 -59.10 39.22
C THR A 131 23.17 -58.15 38.59
N THR A 132 21.86 -58.41 38.71
CA THR A 132 20.95 -57.82 39.71
C THR A 132 20.97 -56.29 39.73
N SER A 133 19.82 -55.74 39.34
CA SER A 133 19.38 -54.37 39.49
C SER A 133 19.75 -53.77 40.85
N THR A 134 20.51 -52.68 40.78
CA THR A 134 20.54 -51.65 41.83
C THR A 134 20.44 -50.28 41.17
N THR A 135 19.44 -49.54 41.62
CA THR A 135 19.21 -48.13 41.30
C THR A 135 20.45 -47.34 41.72
N THR A 136 21.19 -46.82 40.75
CA THR A 136 22.22 -45.81 41.01
C THR A 136 21.84 -44.60 40.17
N THR A 137 21.32 -43.58 40.85
CA THR A 137 21.31 -42.21 40.33
C THR A 137 22.75 -41.82 40.06
N GLU A 138 23.19 -41.89 38.81
CA GLU A 138 24.42 -41.22 38.40
C GLU A 138 24.21 -39.71 38.54
N PRO A 139 25.16 -39.00 39.15
CA PRO A 139 25.08 -37.55 39.21
C PRO A 139 25.23 -37.04 37.79
N VAL A 140 24.26 -36.26 37.32
CA VAL A 140 24.49 -35.29 36.25
C VAL A 140 25.72 -34.50 36.70
N ILE A 141 26.85 -34.70 36.03
CA ILE A 141 27.99 -33.80 36.15
C ILE A 141 27.47 -32.50 35.54
N THR A 142 26.92 -31.66 36.41
CA THR A 142 26.69 -30.26 36.10
C THR A 142 28.07 -29.68 35.85
N VAL A 143 28.35 -29.33 34.59
CA VAL A 143 29.44 -28.41 34.28
C VAL A 143 29.26 -27.23 35.22
N PRO A 144 30.28 -26.81 35.99
CA PRO A 144 30.16 -25.62 36.82
C PRO A 144 29.69 -24.49 35.92
N LYS A 145 28.56 -23.84 36.28
CA LYS A 145 28.00 -22.72 35.53
C LYS A 145 29.03 -21.58 35.54
N GLU A 146 29.93 -21.59 34.55
CA GLU A 146 30.92 -20.56 34.34
C GLU A 146 30.19 -19.35 33.75
N ASP A 147 30.36 -18.19 34.37
CA ASP A 147 29.79 -16.95 33.85
C ASP A 147 30.65 -16.50 32.67
N VAL A 148 30.25 -16.91 31.47
CA VAL A 148 30.93 -16.56 30.22
C VAL A 148 30.46 -15.18 29.77
N ASP A 149 31.40 -14.24 29.75
CA ASP A 149 31.27 -12.91 29.16
C ASP A 149 32.44 -12.67 28.21
N THR A 150 32.16 -12.72 26.92
CA THR A 150 33.15 -12.62 25.84
C THR A 150 32.78 -11.47 24.91
N LYS A 151 33.77 -10.67 24.51
CA LYS A 151 33.59 -9.59 23.53
C LYS A 151 34.14 -9.99 22.17
N ILE A 152 33.40 -9.65 21.12
CA ILE A 152 33.74 -9.94 19.72
C ILE A 152 33.73 -8.61 18.97
N HIS A 153 34.92 -8.16 18.57
CA HIS A 153 35.09 -6.91 17.83
C HIS A 153 35.28 -7.19 16.34
N LEU A 154 34.44 -6.58 15.51
CA LEU A 154 34.42 -6.72 14.06
C LEU A 154 35.18 -5.55 13.40
N ASN A 155 36.28 -5.86 12.69
CA ASN A 155 37.28 -4.88 12.22
C ASN A 155 37.36 -4.80 10.67
N GLY A 156 36.22 -4.81 10.00
CA GLY A 156 36.08 -4.80 8.55
C GLY A 156 36.21 -6.20 7.94
N TYR A 157 37.43 -6.72 7.84
CA TYR A 157 37.73 -8.04 7.25
C TYR A 157 38.47 -8.96 8.23
N SER A 158 38.39 -8.67 9.53
CA SER A 158 38.95 -9.49 10.58
C SER A 158 38.11 -9.38 11.85
N ILE A 159 38.28 -10.33 12.76
CA ILE A 159 37.58 -10.41 14.04
C ILE A 159 38.62 -10.54 15.16
N SER A 160 38.41 -9.86 16.27
CA SER A 160 39.18 -10.08 17.51
C SER A 160 38.24 -10.45 18.66
N VAL A 161 38.71 -11.34 19.54
CA VAL A 161 37.92 -11.89 20.65
C VAL A 161 38.63 -11.63 21.96
N ASP A 162 37.92 -11.00 22.90
CA ASP A 162 38.35 -10.82 24.29
C ASP A 162 37.46 -11.68 25.20
N GLY A 163 37.91 -12.90 25.50
CA GLY A 163 37.16 -13.83 26.35
C GLY A 163 37.45 -15.29 26.03
N LYS A 164 36.54 -16.17 26.43
CA LYS A 164 36.63 -17.63 26.20
C LYS A 164 35.53 -18.09 25.24
N TYR A 165 35.68 -19.32 24.74
CA TYR A 165 34.65 -20.05 23.98
C TYR A 165 34.18 -19.41 22.67
N ALA A 166 34.93 -18.44 22.16
CA ALA A 166 34.83 -17.96 20.79
C ALA A 166 36.20 -18.07 20.11
N SER A 167 36.25 -18.73 18.95
CA SER A 167 37.48 -18.90 18.15
C SER A 167 37.31 -18.28 16.77
N VAL A 168 38.37 -17.67 16.23
CA VAL A 168 38.32 -16.95 14.95
C VAL A 168 39.10 -17.74 13.89
N ASP A 169 38.46 -17.97 12.74
CA ASP A 169 39.08 -18.47 11.52
C ASP A 169 38.77 -17.50 10.37
N GLY A 170 39.75 -16.65 10.02
CA GLY A 170 39.57 -15.59 9.02
C GLY A 170 38.46 -14.59 9.42
N THR A 171 37.38 -14.57 8.65
CA THR A 171 36.18 -13.75 8.90
C THR A 171 35.01 -14.52 9.50
N LYS A 172 35.26 -15.74 10.00
CA LYS A 172 34.30 -16.54 10.75
C LYS A 172 34.69 -16.56 12.22
N VAL A 173 33.73 -16.32 13.11
CA VAL A 173 33.89 -16.59 14.55
C VAL A 173 32.96 -17.73 14.96
N THR A 174 33.52 -18.75 15.61
CA THR A 174 32.81 -19.92 16.11
C THR A 174 32.65 -19.82 17.63
N ILE A 175 31.41 -19.75 18.10
CA ILE A 175 31.00 -19.79 19.50
C ILE A 175 30.65 -21.24 19.87
N SER A 176 31.30 -21.76 20.92
CA SER A 176 31.23 -23.19 21.27
C SER A 176 30.75 -23.49 22.70
N HIS A 177 30.19 -22.50 23.40
CA HIS A 177 29.65 -22.63 24.76
C HIS A 177 28.50 -21.63 24.98
N SER A 178 27.52 -21.96 25.82
CA SER A 178 26.52 -21.02 26.33
C SER A 178 27.20 -19.87 27.09
N GLY A 179 26.56 -18.70 27.13
CA GLY A 179 27.21 -17.50 27.65
C GLY A 179 26.73 -16.22 27.00
N THR A 180 27.34 -15.11 27.41
CA THR A 180 27.11 -13.78 26.84
C THR A 180 28.25 -13.41 25.90
N TYR A 181 27.90 -13.04 24.67
CA TYR A 181 28.80 -12.65 23.61
C TYR A 181 28.41 -11.25 23.12
N THR A 182 29.13 -10.23 23.57
CA THR A 182 28.90 -8.84 23.14
C THR A 182 29.63 -8.58 21.83
N ILE A 183 28.91 -8.13 20.81
CA ILE A 183 29.39 -7.97 19.44
C ILE A 183 29.28 -6.50 19.04
N ASP A 184 30.38 -5.92 18.57
CA ASP A 184 30.44 -4.54 18.08
C ASP A 184 31.34 -4.41 16.84
N GLY A 185 31.21 -3.30 16.13
CA GLY A 185 32.02 -2.99 14.95
C GLY A 185 31.38 -3.46 13.63
N THR A 186 32.18 -3.57 12.58
CA THR A 186 31.70 -3.93 11.23
C THR A 186 32.43 -5.14 10.66
N LEU A 187 31.71 -6.08 10.04
CA LEU A 187 32.26 -7.20 9.26
C LEU A 187 31.66 -7.14 7.85
N ASN A 188 32.51 -6.81 6.88
CA ASN A 188 32.10 -6.56 5.49
C ASN A 188 31.78 -7.84 4.69
N ASP A 189 32.34 -8.97 5.12
CA ASP A 189 32.04 -10.30 4.60
C ASP A 189 32.51 -11.34 5.63
N GLY A 190 31.56 -11.97 6.32
CA GLY A 190 31.88 -13.01 7.29
C GLY A 190 30.67 -13.53 8.04
N GLN A 191 30.93 -14.27 9.12
CA GLN A 191 29.91 -15.05 9.80
C GLN A 191 30.14 -15.14 11.31
N ILE A 192 29.06 -14.95 12.07
CA ILE A 192 28.93 -15.41 13.46
C ILE A 192 28.34 -16.82 13.42
N TYR A 193 29.08 -17.82 13.89
CA TYR A 193 28.72 -19.22 13.83
C TYR A 193 28.60 -19.79 15.25
N VAL A 194 27.46 -20.39 15.59
CA VAL A 194 27.20 -21.01 16.90
C VAL A 194 27.10 -22.52 16.72
N GLU A 195 27.97 -23.26 17.41
CA GLU A 195 28.05 -24.73 17.35
C GLU A 195 28.48 -25.25 18.72
N ILE A 196 27.51 -25.68 19.53
CA ILE A 196 27.76 -26.21 20.87
C ILE A 196 28.04 -27.71 20.76
N PRO A 197 29.25 -28.23 21.00
CA PRO A 197 29.58 -29.63 20.68
C PRO A 197 28.68 -30.68 21.35
N ASP A 198 28.16 -30.36 22.55
CA ASP A 198 27.17 -31.14 23.27
C ASP A 198 26.17 -30.20 23.95
N ASP A 199 25.07 -29.89 23.26
CA ASP A 199 24.00 -29.00 23.71
C ASP A 199 23.18 -29.58 24.88
N LYS A 200 23.25 -30.89 25.14
CA LYS A 200 22.63 -31.51 26.31
C LYS A 200 23.48 -31.34 27.56
N ALA A 201 24.81 -31.36 27.40
CA ALA A 201 25.73 -31.04 28.48
C ALA A 201 25.79 -29.53 28.77
N ASP A 202 25.47 -28.69 27.78
CA ASP A 202 25.43 -27.24 27.89
C ASP A 202 24.07 -26.66 27.41
N PRO A 203 22.98 -26.85 28.20
CA PRO A 203 21.62 -26.46 27.81
C PRO A 203 21.31 -24.98 28.09
N ASP A 204 22.27 -24.22 28.59
CA ASP A 204 22.09 -22.80 28.87
C ASP A 204 22.06 -21.99 27.56
N THR A 205 21.53 -20.76 27.62
CA THR A 205 21.34 -19.95 26.41
C THR A 205 22.64 -19.32 25.92
N VAL A 206 22.89 -19.40 24.61
CA VAL A 206 23.86 -18.54 23.91
C VAL A 206 23.24 -17.17 23.69
N LYS A 207 23.81 -16.11 24.27
CA LYS A 207 23.29 -14.74 24.19
C LYS A 207 24.22 -13.89 23.32
N LEU A 208 23.81 -13.63 22.09
CA LEU A 208 24.44 -12.65 21.21
C LEU A 208 23.90 -11.27 21.59
N VAL A 209 24.76 -10.34 21.99
CA VAL A 209 24.38 -8.96 22.35
C VAL A 209 24.96 -8.03 21.30
N LEU A 210 24.11 -7.45 20.45
CA LEU A 210 24.50 -6.56 19.37
C LEU A 210 24.59 -5.13 19.91
N SER A 211 25.80 -4.57 19.90
CA SER A 211 26.13 -3.27 20.49
C SER A 211 26.82 -2.35 19.46
N GLY A 212 26.11 -2.06 18.36
CA GLY A 212 26.66 -1.35 17.21
C GLY A 212 27.31 -2.28 16.19
N ALA A 213 26.78 -3.50 16.03
CA ALA A 213 27.30 -4.51 15.12
C ALA A 213 26.70 -4.38 13.71
N ASN A 214 27.55 -4.34 12.70
CA ASN A 214 27.17 -4.36 11.27
C ASN A 214 27.81 -5.55 10.58
N ILE A 215 27.03 -6.55 10.19
CA ILE A 215 27.53 -7.85 9.68
C ILE A 215 26.95 -8.10 8.30
N THR A 216 27.81 -8.29 7.31
CA THR A 216 27.42 -8.70 5.96
C THR A 216 27.94 -10.11 5.69
N GLY A 217 27.06 -11.03 5.30
CA GLY A 217 27.43 -12.34 4.77
C GLY A 217 27.35 -12.33 3.24
N LYS A 218 28.42 -12.68 2.52
CA LYS A 218 28.37 -12.75 1.04
C LYS A 218 28.39 -14.17 0.50
N SER A 219 29.13 -15.04 1.17
CA SER A 219 29.27 -16.45 0.77
C SER A 219 28.56 -17.41 1.72
N ALA A 220 28.07 -16.89 2.84
CA ALA A 220 27.44 -17.63 3.92
C ALA A 220 26.53 -16.70 4.74
N PRO A 221 25.60 -17.24 5.53
CA PRO A 221 24.79 -16.44 6.46
C PRO A 221 25.63 -15.58 7.38
N ALA A 222 25.19 -14.35 7.62
CA ALA A 222 25.83 -13.45 8.58
C ALA A 222 25.78 -14.04 10.01
N ILE A 223 24.68 -14.72 10.35
CA ILE A 223 24.55 -15.49 11.60
C ILE A 223 24.02 -16.88 11.28
N LEU A 224 24.74 -17.91 11.72
CA LEU A 224 24.33 -19.31 11.59
C LEU A 224 24.42 -20.01 12.96
N VAL A 225 23.28 -20.38 13.52
CA VAL A 225 23.18 -21.27 14.68
C VAL A 225 23.06 -22.70 14.16
N LYS A 226 24.19 -23.42 14.12
CA LYS A 226 24.24 -24.81 13.66
C LYS A 226 23.59 -25.75 14.66
N ASN A 227 23.87 -25.56 15.94
CA ASN A 227 23.20 -26.24 17.03
C ASN A 227 23.48 -25.56 18.39
N ALA A 228 22.44 -25.48 19.23
CA ALA A 228 22.46 -25.00 20.62
C ALA A 228 21.08 -25.30 21.25
N ASP A 229 20.95 -25.49 22.57
CA ASP A 229 19.59 -25.65 23.15
C ASP A 229 18.72 -24.41 22.89
N LYS A 230 19.27 -23.20 23.13
CA LYS A 230 18.62 -21.92 22.82
C LYS A 230 19.65 -20.85 22.46
N THR A 231 19.31 -20.01 21.49
CA THR A 231 20.03 -18.78 21.18
C THR A 231 19.14 -17.56 21.40
N SER A 232 19.71 -16.46 21.91
CA SER A 232 19.04 -15.16 21.92
C SER A 232 19.90 -14.08 21.30
N VAL A 233 19.27 -13.20 20.51
CA VAL A 233 19.84 -11.99 19.94
C VAL A 233 19.26 -10.80 20.70
N THR A 234 20.11 -10.07 21.40
CA THR A 234 19.75 -8.89 22.20
C THR A 234 20.22 -7.64 21.48
N VAL A 235 19.33 -6.69 21.27
CA VAL A 235 19.65 -5.39 20.65
C VAL A 235 19.90 -4.37 21.75
N SER A 236 21.15 -3.89 21.86
CA SER A 236 21.52 -2.99 22.95
C SER A 236 20.93 -1.59 22.81
N ASP A 237 20.54 -1.01 23.94
CA ASP A 237 19.98 0.33 24.01
C ASP A 237 20.91 1.40 23.40
N GLY A 238 20.32 2.35 22.66
CA GLY A 238 21.05 3.43 22.00
C GLY A 238 21.94 3.02 20.83
N THR A 239 21.88 1.76 20.38
CA THR A 239 22.71 1.24 19.28
C THR A 239 21.90 0.97 18.02
N GLU A 240 22.55 1.13 16.86
CA GLU A 240 22.03 0.69 15.57
C GLU A 240 22.85 -0.51 15.08
N ASN A 241 22.16 -1.57 14.70
CA ASN A 241 22.77 -2.83 14.29
C ASN A 241 22.21 -3.23 12.93
N THR A 242 23.07 -3.70 12.03
CA THR A 242 22.66 -4.13 10.69
C THR A 242 23.16 -5.54 10.42
N ILE A 243 22.29 -6.42 9.97
CA ILE A 243 22.64 -7.78 9.53
C ILE A 243 22.17 -7.93 8.09
N SER A 244 23.09 -8.23 7.17
CA SER A 244 22.82 -8.18 5.73
C SER A 244 23.35 -9.41 5.00
N ASP A 245 22.70 -9.79 3.90
CA ASP A 245 23.38 -10.51 2.83
C ASP A 245 24.02 -9.54 1.82
N SER A 246 24.35 -10.05 0.63
CA SER A 246 24.84 -9.27 -0.50
C SER A 246 23.81 -9.20 -1.63
N GLU A 247 24.11 -8.43 -2.67
CA GLU A 247 23.33 -8.39 -3.91
C GLU A 247 23.39 -9.68 -4.75
N ASN A 248 24.16 -10.68 -4.30
CA ASN A 248 24.26 -11.99 -4.95
C ASN A 248 23.80 -13.10 -4.00
N ALA A 249 23.19 -14.13 -4.58
CA ALA A 249 22.85 -15.35 -3.85
C ALA A 249 24.12 -16.02 -3.29
N TYR A 250 23.98 -16.66 -2.12
CA TYR A 250 25.04 -17.49 -1.58
C TYR A 250 25.33 -18.66 -2.52
N PRO A 251 26.61 -19.05 -2.67
CA PRO A 251 26.98 -20.12 -3.59
C PRO A 251 26.65 -21.50 -3.01
N GLY A 252 26.43 -22.47 -3.92
CA GLY A 252 26.36 -23.89 -3.58
C GLY A 252 25.21 -24.25 -2.65
N GLU A 253 25.47 -25.10 -1.66
CA GLU A 253 24.48 -25.59 -0.69
C GLU A 253 23.90 -24.50 0.22
N GLN A 254 24.49 -23.29 0.20
CA GLN A 254 24.04 -22.17 1.02
C GLN A 254 23.01 -21.29 0.33
N ALA A 255 22.70 -21.55 -0.94
CA ALA A 255 21.83 -20.70 -1.78
C ALA A 255 20.41 -20.49 -1.24
N GLU A 256 19.93 -21.39 -0.38
CA GLU A 256 18.59 -21.32 0.25
C GLU A 256 18.63 -20.93 1.74
N ILE A 257 19.82 -20.64 2.28
CA ILE A 257 19.98 -20.36 3.70
C ILE A 257 19.73 -18.88 3.98
N ALA A 258 18.96 -18.59 5.04
CA ALA A 258 18.63 -17.24 5.43
C ALA A 258 19.85 -16.40 5.87
N VAL A 259 19.70 -15.08 5.90
CA VAL A 259 20.71 -14.16 6.46
C VAL A 259 21.01 -14.51 7.92
N ILE A 260 19.95 -14.80 8.68
CA ILE A 260 20.02 -15.40 10.02
C ILE A 260 19.32 -16.76 9.96
N GLU A 261 20.12 -17.83 10.09
CA GLU A 261 19.63 -19.20 10.10
C GLU A 261 19.86 -19.82 11.46
N ALA A 262 18.84 -20.47 12.03
CA ALA A 262 18.96 -21.24 13.25
C ALA A 262 18.38 -22.65 13.10
N LYS A 263 19.14 -23.65 13.54
CA LYS A 263 18.66 -25.04 13.58
C LYS A 263 17.86 -25.36 14.84
N ASP A 264 18.03 -24.54 15.88
CA ASP A 264 17.31 -24.61 17.16
C ASP A 264 16.65 -23.27 17.50
N ASP A 265 15.98 -23.19 18.66
CA ASP A 265 15.22 -22.04 19.12
C ASP A 265 16.04 -20.73 19.07
N ILE A 266 15.44 -19.69 18.48
CA ILE A 266 16.03 -18.35 18.45
C ILE A 266 15.06 -17.30 19.01
N THR A 267 15.56 -16.45 19.91
CA THR A 267 14.80 -15.35 20.50
C THR A 267 15.42 -14.00 20.19
N PHE A 268 14.67 -13.10 19.59
CA PHE A 268 15.04 -11.68 19.45
C PHE A 268 14.43 -10.86 20.59
N LYS A 269 15.25 -9.98 21.19
CA LYS A 269 14.83 -9.12 22.29
C LYS A 269 15.60 -7.79 22.27
N GLY A 270 15.02 -6.76 22.88
CA GLY A 270 15.73 -5.52 23.20
C GLY A 270 16.27 -5.55 24.63
N ASP A 271 17.18 -4.64 24.93
CA ASP A 271 17.49 -4.27 26.30
C ASP A 271 16.31 -3.60 27.00
N LYS A 272 16.51 -3.21 28.25
CA LYS A 272 15.46 -2.75 29.15
C LYS A 272 14.69 -1.52 28.62
N GLU A 273 15.37 -0.56 28.01
CA GLU A 273 14.73 0.66 27.50
C GLU A 273 14.14 0.45 26.10
N GLY A 274 14.54 -0.61 25.38
CA GLY A 274 14.01 -0.97 24.06
C GLY A 274 14.35 0.04 22.95
N THR A 275 15.42 0.82 23.13
CA THR A 275 15.81 1.91 22.21
C THR A 275 16.77 1.47 21.11
N GLY A 276 17.37 0.29 21.24
CA GLY A 276 18.24 -0.29 20.22
C GLY A 276 17.47 -0.70 18.96
N VAL A 277 18.09 -0.48 17.80
CA VAL A 277 17.53 -0.82 16.48
C VAL A 277 18.33 -1.97 15.85
N LEU A 278 17.62 -2.98 15.34
CA LEU A 278 18.17 -4.03 14.49
C LEU A 278 17.51 -3.95 13.12
N THR A 279 18.31 -3.74 12.07
CA THR A 279 17.87 -3.80 10.67
C THR A 279 18.43 -5.05 10.01
N ILE A 280 17.57 -5.90 9.47
CA ILE A 280 17.94 -7.11 8.72
C ILE A 280 17.64 -6.85 7.24
N ASN A 281 18.68 -6.79 6.42
CA ASN A 281 18.57 -6.58 4.98
C ASN A 281 18.84 -7.89 4.23
N ALA A 282 17.78 -8.52 3.75
CA ALA A 282 17.83 -9.74 2.96
C ALA A 282 17.49 -9.39 1.50
N ASN A 283 18.53 -8.98 0.78
CA ASN A 283 18.43 -8.50 -0.59
C ASN A 283 18.13 -9.64 -1.56
N ILE A 284 18.70 -10.83 -1.29
CA ILE A 284 18.54 -12.04 -2.08
C ILE A 284 17.98 -13.19 -1.24
N GLN A 285 18.56 -13.45 -0.07
CA GLN A 285 18.19 -14.57 0.78
C GLN A 285 16.85 -14.36 1.51
N PRO A 286 16.27 -15.41 2.12
CA PRO A 286 15.30 -15.23 3.20
C PRO A 286 15.95 -14.48 4.38
N ALA A 287 15.19 -13.69 5.14
CA ALA A 287 15.80 -12.88 6.20
C ALA A 287 16.11 -13.70 7.47
N VAL A 288 15.09 -14.36 8.02
CA VAL A 288 15.22 -15.18 9.25
C VAL A 288 14.52 -16.52 9.06
N SER A 289 15.25 -17.60 9.28
CA SER A 289 14.72 -18.97 9.19
C SER A 289 15.16 -19.79 10.41
N CYS A 290 14.22 -20.51 11.01
CA CYS A 290 14.45 -21.36 12.16
C CYS A 290 13.78 -22.72 11.98
N ASN A 291 14.50 -23.80 12.26
CA ASN A 291 13.96 -25.17 12.23
C ASN A 291 13.07 -25.51 13.44
N ASN A 292 13.04 -24.66 14.48
CA ASN A 292 12.19 -24.81 15.65
C ASN A 292 11.35 -23.52 15.86
N ASP A 293 11.43 -22.92 17.05
CA ASP A 293 10.65 -21.75 17.44
C ASP A 293 11.41 -20.45 17.21
N ILE A 294 10.70 -19.43 16.70
CA ILE A 294 11.16 -18.04 16.71
C ILE A 294 10.35 -17.28 17.73
N LYS A 295 11.02 -16.55 18.64
CA LYS A 295 10.37 -15.67 19.62
C LYS A 295 10.88 -14.24 19.46
N ILE A 296 9.97 -13.28 19.40
CA ILE A 296 10.28 -11.84 19.43
C ILE A 296 9.66 -11.29 20.71
N THR A 297 10.46 -10.93 21.70
CA THR A 297 9.98 -10.50 23.01
C THR A 297 10.15 -9.02 23.28
N GLY A 298 10.87 -8.30 22.42
CA GLY A 298 11.12 -6.86 22.54
C GLY A 298 12.13 -6.35 21.50
N GLY A 299 12.49 -5.07 21.61
CA GLY A 299 13.42 -4.39 20.70
C GLY A 299 12.71 -3.71 19.53
N ASN A 300 13.47 -2.93 18.75
CA ASN A 300 13.01 -2.32 17.50
C ASN A 300 13.66 -3.03 16.31
N ILE A 301 12.89 -3.87 15.62
CA ILE A 301 13.39 -4.77 14.58
C ILE A 301 12.74 -4.40 13.24
N ARG A 302 13.58 -4.12 12.25
CA ARG A 302 13.17 -3.88 10.87
C ARG A 302 13.72 -4.99 9.98
N ILE A 303 12.87 -5.58 9.14
CA ILE A 303 13.25 -6.66 8.23
C ILE A 303 12.86 -6.28 6.81
N ASN A 304 13.85 -6.18 5.93
CA ASN A 304 13.70 -5.90 4.51
C ASN A 304 14.06 -7.15 3.71
N ALA A 305 13.06 -7.94 3.31
CA ALA A 305 13.19 -9.12 2.46
C ALA A 305 12.70 -8.80 1.04
N THR A 306 13.53 -8.07 0.28
CA THR A 306 13.09 -7.35 -0.94
C THR A 306 13.37 -8.07 -2.25
N ASN A 307 13.86 -9.33 -2.22
CA ASN A 307 14.15 -10.09 -3.44
C ASN A 307 12.87 -10.35 -4.25
N LYS A 308 12.72 -9.62 -5.36
CA LYS A 308 11.58 -9.76 -6.30
C LYS A 308 11.66 -10.98 -7.21
N THR A 309 12.83 -11.59 -7.37
CA THR A 309 13.03 -12.73 -8.28
C THR A 309 12.55 -14.03 -7.65
N ASP A 310 12.91 -14.27 -6.40
CA ASP A 310 12.56 -15.53 -5.71
C ASP A 310 11.35 -15.38 -4.76
N GLY A 311 10.97 -14.14 -4.42
CA GLY A 311 9.82 -13.86 -3.56
C GLY A 311 9.97 -14.49 -2.18
N ASN A 312 11.17 -14.32 -1.60
CA ASN A 312 11.57 -14.92 -0.33
C ASN A 312 10.82 -14.28 0.86
N GLY A 313 10.47 -15.12 1.84
CA GLY A 313 9.80 -14.68 3.06
C GLY A 313 10.75 -13.97 4.02
N ALA A 314 10.18 -13.14 4.90
CA ALA A 314 10.94 -12.43 5.92
C ALA A 314 11.26 -13.33 7.12
N VAL A 315 10.23 -13.84 7.81
CA VAL A 315 10.42 -14.66 9.02
C VAL A 315 9.73 -16.00 8.87
N LYS A 316 10.49 -17.08 8.99
CA LYS A 316 9.97 -18.45 8.90
C LYS A 316 10.43 -19.30 10.08
N GLY A 317 9.51 -19.57 11.00
CA GLY A 317 9.64 -20.66 11.96
C GLY A 317 9.11 -21.96 11.37
N LYS A 318 9.76 -23.09 11.66
CA LYS A 318 9.20 -24.39 11.30
C LYS A 318 8.12 -24.78 12.30
N THR A 319 8.42 -24.71 13.60
CA THR A 319 7.49 -25.14 14.66
C THR A 319 6.56 -24.01 15.06
N SER A 320 7.09 -22.83 15.40
CA SER A 320 6.24 -21.67 15.74
C SER A 320 6.94 -20.34 15.51
N VAL A 321 6.13 -19.28 15.43
CA VAL A 321 6.59 -17.89 15.54
C VAL A 321 5.75 -17.21 16.61
N THR A 322 6.38 -16.62 17.62
CA THR A 322 5.69 -15.92 18.71
C THR A 322 6.19 -14.48 18.82
N VAL A 323 5.29 -13.51 18.83
CA VAL A 323 5.59 -12.09 19.09
C VAL A 323 4.92 -11.68 20.41
N LYS A 324 5.72 -11.34 21.42
CA LYS A 324 5.24 -10.92 22.75
C LYS A 324 5.33 -9.41 22.98
N GLY A 325 6.14 -8.70 22.20
CA GLY A 325 6.42 -7.28 22.41
C GLY A 325 7.47 -6.72 21.46
N GLY A 326 7.75 -5.43 21.60
CA GLY A 326 8.68 -4.68 20.73
C GLY A 326 7.99 -4.03 19.53
N LYS A 327 8.78 -3.34 18.71
CA LYS A 327 8.38 -2.83 17.40
C LYS A 327 8.92 -3.74 16.31
N LEU A 328 8.06 -4.21 15.43
CA LEU A 328 8.42 -5.11 14.34
C LEU A 328 7.88 -4.57 13.02
N GLU A 329 8.78 -4.14 12.15
CA GLU A 329 8.48 -3.66 10.81
C GLU A 329 9.01 -4.66 9.78
N ILE A 330 8.14 -5.18 8.92
CA ILE A 330 8.50 -6.17 7.90
C ILE A 330 8.07 -5.67 6.53
N ILE A 331 9.02 -5.63 5.61
CA ILE A 331 8.77 -5.45 4.17
C ILE A 331 9.26 -6.72 3.46
N ALA A 332 8.34 -7.47 2.87
CA ALA A 332 8.63 -8.75 2.21
C ALA A 332 8.00 -8.81 0.81
N GLU A 333 8.76 -9.37 -0.15
CA GLU A 333 8.21 -9.80 -1.44
C GLU A 333 7.68 -11.25 -1.39
N GLY A 334 8.04 -12.01 -0.35
CA GLY A 334 7.39 -13.25 0.04
C GLY A 334 6.42 -13.07 1.20
N ASP A 335 6.27 -14.10 2.02
CA ASP A 335 5.46 -14.06 3.25
C ASP A 335 6.14 -13.19 4.33
N GLY A 336 5.35 -12.49 5.15
CA GLY A 336 5.85 -11.68 6.27
C GLY A 336 6.26 -12.54 7.46
N LEU A 337 5.30 -12.89 8.30
CA LEU A 337 5.48 -13.84 9.40
C LEU A 337 4.91 -15.21 9.03
N LYS A 338 5.70 -16.26 9.18
CA LYS A 338 5.29 -17.62 8.81
C LYS A 338 5.69 -18.68 9.82
N SER A 339 4.73 -19.50 10.22
CA SER A 339 4.99 -20.85 10.71
C SER A 339 4.63 -21.88 9.65
N SER A 340 5.54 -22.79 9.33
CA SER A 340 5.34 -23.80 8.27
C SER A 340 4.82 -25.16 8.76
N LYS A 341 4.79 -25.40 10.08
CA LYS A 341 4.23 -26.62 10.70
C LYS A 341 3.41 -26.39 11.96
N GLY A 342 3.40 -25.20 12.55
CA GLY A 342 2.64 -24.94 13.76
C GLY A 342 2.05 -23.55 13.80
N ASN A 343 2.15 -22.90 14.96
CA ASN A 343 1.39 -21.70 15.27
C ASN A 343 2.14 -20.42 14.91
N VAL A 344 1.37 -19.36 14.63
CA VAL A 344 1.83 -18.00 14.83
C VAL A 344 1.03 -17.39 15.98
N ASP A 345 1.72 -16.95 17.02
CA ASP A 345 1.12 -16.41 18.25
C ASP A 345 1.54 -14.94 18.43
N ILE A 346 0.58 -14.03 18.44
CA ILE A 346 0.78 -12.60 18.71
C ILE A 346 0.13 -12.28 20.06
N GLU A 347 0.98 -12.05 21.05
CA GLU A 347 0.62 -11.73 22.44
C GLU A 347 0.78 -10.22 22.73
N GLY A 348 1.54 -9.49 21.90
CA GLY A 348 1.83 -8.07 22.09
C GLY A 348 2.73 -7.49 21.00
N GLY A 349 3.10 -6.22 21.14
CA GLY A 349 4.01 -5.49 20.23
C GLY A 349 3.29 -4.55 19.25
N GLU A 350 4.06 -3.70 18.59
CA GLU A 350 3.63 -2.83 17.49
C GLU A 350 4.17 -3.45 16.19
N ILE A 351 3.28 -3.92 15.33
CA ILE A 351 3.61 -4.79 14.20
C ILE A 351 3.08 -4.16 12.90
N VAL A 352 3.97 -3.88 11.96
CA VAL A 352 3.63 -3.41 10.61
C VAL A 352 4.24 -4.34 9.59
N ILE A 353 3.41 -4.95 8.74
CA ILE A 353 3.85 -5.91 7.73
C ILE A 353 3.32 -5.48 6.36
N ARG A 354 4.23 -5.28 5.40
CA ARG A 354 3.94 -5.20 3.96
C ARG A 354 4.49 -6.46 3.29
N SER A 355 3.62 -7.29 2.74
CA SER A 355 3.97 -8.58 2.12
C SER A 355 3.42 -8.68 0.70
N SER A 356 4.18 -9.22 -0.27
CA SER A 356 3.64 -9.57 -1.61
C SER A 356 2.99 -10.96 -1.65
N LYS A 357 2.84 -11.63 -0.51
CA LYS A 357 2.06 -12.85 -0.35
C LYS A 357 1.20 -12.74 0.91
N ASP A 358 1.45 -13.60 1.89
CA ASP A 358 0.74 -13.59 3.17
C ASP A 358 1.44 -12.61 4.10
N ALA A 359 0.72 -11.65 4.68
CA ALA A 359 1.31 -10.83 5.74
C ALA A 359 1.59 -11.70 6.98
N ILE A 360 0.62 -12.54 7.37
CA ILE A 360 0.77 -13.50 8.47
C ILE A 360 0.22 -14.86 8.04
N GLN A 361 1.06 -15.90 8.10
CA GLN A 361 0.72 -17.27 7.75
C GLN A 361 1.02 -18.26 8.88
N ALA A 362 0.05 -19.10 9.23
CA ALA A 362 0.24 -20.25 10.11
C ALA A 362 -0.25 -21.56 9.46
N GLU A 363 0.29 -22.69 9.94
CA GLU A 363 -0.20 -24.01 9.53
C GLU A 363 -1.31 -24.49 10.47
N THR A 364 -1.07 -24.46 11.79
CA THR A 364 -1.96 -25.07 12.78
C THR A 364 -2.94 -24.07 13.40
N ALA A 365 -2.45 -22.92 13.86
CA ALA A 365 -3.31 -21.87 14.39
C ALA A 365 -2.61 -20.50 14.28
N LEU A 366 -3.41 -19.47 14.01
CA LEU A 366 -3.01 -18.08 14.16
C LEU A 366 -3.76 -17.50 15.36
N ASN A 367 -3.03 -17.21 16.44
CA ASN A 367 -3.62 -16.70 17.68
C ASN A 367 -3.21 -15.24 17.89
N ILE A 368 -4.18 -14.35 17.98
CA ILE A 368 -3.98 -12.92 18.25
C ILE A 368 -4.68 -12.60 19.57
N SER A 369 -3.88 -12.37 20.61
CA SER A 369 -4.33 -12.09 21.97
C SER A 369 -3.94 -10.71 22.49
N GLY A 370 -3.13 -9.98 21.71
CA GLY A 370 -2.69 -8.62 22.01
C GLY A 370 -1.91 -8.03 20.83
N GLY A 371 -1.36 -6.83 21.04
CA GLY A 371 -0.56 -6.10 20.05
C GLY A 371 -1.37 -5.05 19.29
N ASP A 372 -0.65 -4.18 18.58
CA ASP A 372 -1.16 -3.23 17.60
C ASP A 372 -0.64 -3.64 16.21
N ILE A 373 -1.53 -4.12 15.34
CA ILE A 373 -1.18 -4.92 14.16
C ILE A 373 -1.74 -4.29 12.88
N ALA A 374 -0.83 -3.99 11.96
CA ALA A 374 -1.09 -3.59 10.59
C ALA A 374 -0.53 -4.65 9.64
N ALA A 375 -1.38 -5.49 9.06
CA ALA A 375 -0.97 -6.63 8.24
C ALA A 375 -1.48 -6.50 6.79
N PHE A 376 -0.60 -6.08 5.88
CA PHE A 376 -0.96 -5.77 4.49
C PHE A 376 -0.32 -6.78 3.53
N GLY A 377 -1.13 -7.71 3.02
CA GLY A 377 -0.67 -8.75 2.09
C GLY A 377 -1.57 -8.85 0.86
N ASP A 378 -1.19 -9.69 -0.10
CA ASP A 378 -2.18 -10.20 -1.06
C ASP A 378 -3.23 -11.03 -0.32
N ARG A 379 -2.80 -11.72 0.74
CA ARG A 379 -3.67 -12.20 1.82
C ARG A 379 -3.17 -11.62 3.15
N GLY A 380 -4.07 -11.00 3.91
CA GLY A 380 -3.74 -10.39 5.20
C GLY A 380 -3.41 -11.45 6.25
N LEU A 381 -4.36 -12.37 6.47
CA LEU A 381 -4.25 -13.46 7.42
C LEU A 381 -4.55 -14.79 6.73
N THR A 382 -3.61 -15.72 6.81
CA THR A 382 -3.72 -17.05 6.21
C THR A 382 -3.45 -18.12 7.26
N CYS A 383 -4.37 -19.07 7.45
CA CYS A 383 -4.15 -20.20 8.33
C CYS A 383 -4.88 -21.44 7.81
N ALA A 384 -4.17 -22.57 7.67
CA ALA A 384 -4.80 -23.82 7.28
C ALA A 384 -5.69 -24.39 8.40
N GLY A 385 -5.30 -24.22 9.67
CA GLY A 385 -6.15 -24.42 10.84
C GLY A 385 -6.97 -23.19 11.22
N ALA A 386 -7.08 -22.88 12.52
CA ALA A 386 -7.97 -21.82 13.01
C ALA A 386 -7.28 -20.45 13.16
N ILE A 387 -8.03 -19.37 12.88
CA ILE A 387 -7.65 -18.01 13.27
C ILE A 387 -8.45 -17.63 14.51
N ASN A 388 -7.77 -17.29 15.60
CA ASN A 388 -8.36 -16.94 16.89
C ASN A 388 -7.98 -15.51 17.27
N ILE A 389 -8.99 -14.63 17.43
CA ILE A 389 -8.78 -13.24 17.85
C ILE A 389 -9.46 -13.04 19.21
N THR A 390 -8.66 -12.80 20.25
CA THR A 390 -9.10 -12.65 21.64
C THR A 390 -8.69 -11.32 22.26
N GLY A 391 -7.82 -10.54 21.61
CA GLY A 391 -7.33 -9.25 22.09
C GLY A 391 -6.56 -8.48 21.01
N GLY A 392 -6.11 -7.27 21.35
CA GLY A 392 -5.27 -6.42 20.49
C GLY A 392 -6.02 -5.55 19.49
N GLU A 393 -5.32 -4.65 18.82
CA GLU A 393 -5.83 -3.87 17.70
C GLU A 393 -5.30 -4.45 16.39
N LEU A 394 -6.19 -4.67 15.43
CA LEU A 394 -5.87 -5.34 14.19
C LEU A 394 -6.56 -4.66 13.02
N VAL A 395 -5.78 -4.27 12.02
CA VAL A 395 -6.24 -4.08 10.64
C VAL A 395 -5.39 -4.96 9.73
N ALA A 396 -6.00 -6.00 9.18
CA ALA A 396 -5.39 -6.82 8.15
C ALA A 396 -6.09 -6.59 6.82
N THR A 397 -5.37 -6.10 5.80
CA THR A 397 -5.94 -5.89 4.47
C THR A 397 -5.43 -6.95 3.50
N ALA A 398 -6.28 -7.31 2.55
CA ALA A 398 -5.98 -8.33 1.54
C ALA A 398 -6.50 -7.92 0.17
N TYR A 399 -5.86 -8.44 -0.88
CA TYR A 399 -6.29 -8.26 -2.28
C TYR A 399 -6.98 -9.50 -2.84
N ASP A 400 -6.44 -10.70 -2.59
CA ASP A 400 -6.90 -11.95 -3.18
C ASP A 400 -8.06 -12.59 -2.41
N ASN A 401 -7.96 -12.64 -1.07
CA ASN A 401 -8.95 -13.26 -0.20
C ASN A 401 -8.93 -12.60 1.20
N GLN A 402 -10.10 -12.39 1.79
CA GLN A 402 -10.26 -11.73 3.09
C GLN A 402 -9.54 -12.45 4.23
N CYS A 403 -9.98 -13.68 4.54
CA CYS A 403 -9.34 -14.59 5.48
C CYS A 403 -10.06 -15.95 5.41
N GLU A 404 -9.32 -17.03 5.56
CA GLU A 404 -9.89 -18.38 5.69
C GLU A 404 -9.93 -18.79 7.16
N ASN A 405 -10.91 -19.62 7.53
CA ASN A 405 -11.00 -20.26 8.86
C ASN A 405 -11.13 -19.32 10.08
N LEU A 406 -11.47 -18.05 9.88
CA LEU A 406 -11.97 -17.17 10.95
C LEU A 406 -13.49 -17.35 11.10
N THR A 407 -13.89 -18.43 11.78
CA THR A 407 -15.32 -18.78 11.96
C THR A 407 -15.92 -18.24 13.25
N SER A 408 -15.09 -17.86 14.23
CA SER A 408 -15.50 -17.25 15.48
C SER A 408 -14.41 -16.32 16.00
N ALA A 409 -14.79 -15.22 16.64
CA ALA A 409 -13.86 -14.29 17.30
C ALA A 409 -14.40 -13.94 18.69
N ALA A 410 -13.53 -14.01 19.70
CA ALA A 410 -13.89 -13.65 21.08
C ALA A 410 -13.88 -12.13 21.27
N GLN A 411 -12.94 -11.44 20.61
CA GLN A 411 -12.97 -9.98 20.47
C GLN A 411 -13.88 -9.58 19.30
N PRO A 412 -14.73 -8.54 19.44
CA PRO A 412 -15.55 -8.07 18.36
C PRO A 412 -14.72 -7.71 17.12
N THR A 413 -15.12 -8.24 15.98
CA THR A 413 -14.37 -8.19 14.72
C THR A 413 -15.33 -7.92 13.56
N MET A 414 -14.89 -7.10 12.61
CA MET A 414 -15.57 -6.79 11.35
C MET A 414 -14.78 -7.40 10.18
N LEU A 415 -15.51 -8.02 9.26
CA LEU A 415 -15.01 -8.51 7.98
C LEU A 415 -15.63 -7.65 6.88
N LEU A 416 -14.82 -6.85 6.21
CA LEU A 416 -15.23 -5.91 5.17
C LEU A 416 -14.82 -6.47 3.80
N ASP A 417 -15.79 -6.66 2.92
CA ASP A 417 -15.65 -7.09 1.53
C ASP A 417 -16.08 -5.94 0.62
N PHE A 418 -15.09 -5.24 0.06
CA PHE A 418 -15.29 -4.02 -0.71
C PHE A 418 -15.64 -4.35 -2.16
N THR A 419 -16.59 -3.61 -2.73
CA THR A 419 -17.01 -3.80 -4.13
C THR A 419 -15.89 -3.48 -5.13
N LYS A 420 -15.04 -2.50 -4.80
CA LYS A 420 -13.92 -2.05 -5.64
C LYS A 420 -12.58 -2.19 -4.92
N GLU A 421 -11.51 -2.23 -5.70
CA GLU A 421 -10.13 -2.12 -5.25
C GLU A 421 -9.86 -0.72 -4.70
N TRP A 422 -9.21 -0.67 -3.55
CA TRP A 422 -8.65 0.54 -2.98
C TRP A 422 -7.15 0.57 -3.21
N SER A 423 -6.64 1.72 -3.67
CA SER A 423 -5.21 1.95 -3.83
C SER A 423 -4.49 1.87 -2.48
N LYS A 424 -3.18 1.56 -2.49
CA LYS A 424 -2.33 1.78 -1.30
C LYS A 424 -2.40 3.25 -0.88
N ASN A 425 -2.09 3.54 0.39
CA ASN A 425 -2.20 4.87 1.00
C ASN A 425 -3.66 5.35 1.20
N ASN A 426 -4.65 4.48 1.03
CA ASN A 426 -6.02 4.74 1.44
C ASN A 426 -6.27 4.12 2.81
N PRO A 427 -6.31 4.91 3.90
CA PRO A 427 -6.49 4.38 5.25
C PRO A 427 -7.81 3.64 5.39
N VAL A 428 -7.82 2.58 6.19
CA VAL A 428 -9.04 1.97 6.72
C VAL A 428 -9.26 2.56 8.11
N THR A 429 -10.32 3.34 8.26
CA THR A 429 -10.63 4.08 9.48
C THR A 429 -12.01 3.69 9.99
N ILE A 430 -12.10 3.37 11.27
CA ILE A 430 -13.37 3.15 11.97
C ILE A 430 -13.55 4.29 12.96
N THR A 431 -14.70 4.94 12.92
CA THR A 431 -15.05 5.97 13.89
C THR A 431 -16.32 5.60 14.64
N ASP A 432 -16.53 6.20 15.79
CA ASP A 432 -17.87 6.27 16.37
C ASP A 432 -18.80 7.15 15.50
N LEU A 433 -20.07 7.25 15.90
CA LEU A 433 -21.05 8.06 15.15
C LEU A 433 -20.78 9.58 15.20
N SER A 434 -19.91 10.03 16.09
CA SER A 434 -19.48 11.44 16.25
C SER A 434 -18.17 11.78 15.52
N ASN A 435 -17.65 10.83 14.73
CA ASN A 435 -16.37 10.92 14.01
C ASN A 435 -15.12 10.90 14.90
N SER A 436 -15.23 10.41 16.14
CA SER A 436 -14.03 10.09 16.92
C SER A 436 -13.42 8.80 16.38
N THR A 437 -12.15 8.84 15.97
CA THR A 437 -11.41 7.66 15.49
C THR A 437 -11.30 6.62 16.60
N VAL A 438 -11.68 5.39 16.28
CA VAL A 438 -11.54 4.20 17.13
C VAL A 438 -10.29 3.43 16.73
N ILE A 439 -10.14 3.18 15.42
CA ILE A 439 -8.95 2.53 14.87
C ILE A 439 -8.71 3.05 13.45
N GLU A 440 -7.45 3.32 13.13
CA GLU A 440 -7.01 3.69 11.80
C GLU A 440 -5.67 3.02 11.52
N LYS A 441 -5.54 2.41 10.34
CA LYS A 441 -4.25 1.96 9.80
C LYS A 441 -4.18 2.31 8.32
N ASN A 442 -2.99 2.73 7.87
CA ASN A 442 -2.74 3.11 6.48
C ASN A 442 -2.14 1.94 5.66
N PRO A 443 -2.93 1.26 4.81
CA PRO A 443 -2.46 0.12 4.02
C PRO A 443 -1.34 0.48 3.05
N MET A 444 -0.27 -0.29 3.11
CA MET A 444 0.91 -0.11 2.25
C MET A 444 0.81 -0.84 0.89
N ARG A 445 -0.32 -1.50 0.65
CA ARG A 445 -0.71 -2.21 -0.57
C ARG A 445 -2.14 -1.89 -0.94
N LYS A 446 -2.47 -2.15 -2.20
CA LYS A 446 -3.86 -2.17 -2.66
C LYS A 446 -4.64 -3.29 -1.96
N TYR A 447 -5.95 -3.12 -1.79
CA TYR A 447 -6.78 -4.09 -1.09
C TYR A 447 -8.23 -4.09 -1.59
N LYS A 448 -8.90 -5.22 -1.40
CA LYS A 448 -10.36 -5.41 -1.60
C LYS A 448 -11.05 -5.92 -0.34
N PHE A 449 -10.28 -6.33 0.66
CA PHE A 449 -10.80 -6.87 1.90
C PHE A 449 -10.07 -6.26 3.09
N ALA A 450 -10.78 -6.14 4.21
CA ALA A 450 -10.20 -5.82 5.50
C ALA A 450 -10.81 -6.66 6.63
N VAL A 451 -9.95 -7.12 7.53
CA VAL A 451 -10.33 -7.69 8.84
C VAL A 451 -9.95 -6.64 9.88
N VAL A 452 -10.94 -6.16 10.63
CA VAL A 452 -10.74 -5.12 11.65
C VAL A 452 -11.21 -5.63 13.00
N SER A 453 -10.34 -5.61 14.00
CA SER A 453 -10.67 -6.00 15.37
C SER A 453 -10.10 -5.00 16.36
N SER A 454 -10.88 -4.64 17.37
CA SER A 454 -10.44 -3.75 18.44
C SER A 454 -11.21 -4.05 19.74
N PRO A 455 -10.58 -3.96 20.91
CA PRO A 455 -11.27 -4.05 22.20
C PRO A 455 -12.24 -2.87 22.43
N GLU A 456 -12.05 -1.75 21.74
CA GLU A 456 -12.92 -0.56 21.80
C GLU A 456 -14.30 -0.80 21.16
N PHE A 457 -14.48 -1.89 20.42
CA PHE A 457 -15.77 -2.25 19.84
C PHE A 457 -16.77 -2.73 20.90
N THR A 458 -17.49 -1.78 21.50
CA THR A 458 -18.44 -2.00 22.61
C THR A 458 -19.85 -2.50 22.22
N GLY A 459 -20.06 -2.98 20.98
CA GLY A 459 -21.38 -3.39 20.47
C GLY A 459 -22.27 -2.26 19.93
N SER A 460 -21.78 -1.02 19.97
CA SER A 460 -22.39 0.16 19.32
C SER A 460 -22.26 0.13 17.79
N GLU A 461 -22.95 1.05 17.11
CA GLU A 461 -22.77 1.31 15.67
C GLU A 461 -21.57 2.22 15.42
N TYR A 462 -20.84 1.93 14.35
CA TYR A 462 -19.66 2.64 13.88
C TYR A 462 -19.86 3.07 12.43
N LYS A 463 -19.07 4.05 12.01
CA LYS A 463 -18.86 4.37 10.60
C LYS A 463 -17.55 3.75 10.13
N VAL A 464 -17.57 3.21 8.92
CA VAL A 464 -16.36 2.73 8.23
C VAL A 464 -16.01 3.75 7.17
N PHE A 465 -14.73 4.10 7.10
CA PHE A 465 -14.14 4.89 6.03
C PHE A 465 -13.01 4.11 5.37
N ALA A 466 -12.88 4.27 4.07
CA ALA A 466 -11.70 3.84 3.30
C ALA A 466 -11.26 5.01 2.42
N GLY A 467 -9.97 5.34 2.44
CA GLY A 467 -9.48 6.57 1.80
C GLY A 467 -10.08 7.84 2.39
N GLY A 468 -10.52 7.80 3.65
CA GLY A 468 -11.25 8.90 4.29
C GLY A 468 -12.69 9.10 3.79
N ILE A 469 -13.19 8.26 2.89
CA ILE A 469 -14.56 8.35 2.34
C ILE A 469 -15.47 7.38 3.09
N LYS A 470 -16.68 7.81 3.46
CA LYS A 470 -17.62 6.95 4.20
C LYS A 470 -18.19 5.81 3.35
N MET A 471 -18.33 4.66 3.99
CA MET A 471 -18.85 3.45 3.38
C MET A 471 -20.27 3.11 3.83
N LYS A 472 -21.00 2.40 2.96
CA LYS A 472 -22.22 1.66 3.25
C LYS A 472 -22.05 0.21 2.82
N HIS A 473 -23.00 -0.63 3.23
CA HIS A 473 -23.19 -1.99 2.73
C HIS A 473 -24.64 -2.17 2.27
N SER A 474 -24.94 -3.31 1.67
CA SER A 474 -26.26 -3.59 1.08
C SER A 474 -27.46 -3.46 2.03
N THR A 475 -27.24 -3.43 3.35
CA THR A 475 -28.31 -3.35 4.37
C THR A 475 -28.27 -2.09 5.23
N GLY A 476 -27.32 -1.17 5.03
CA GLY A 476 -27.25 0.09 5.77
C GLY A 476 -25.90 0.81 5.70
N SER A 477 -25.81 1.95 6.40
CA SER A 477 -24.64 2.85 6.41
C SER A 477 -23.82 2.80 7.69
N THR A 478 -24.13 1.87 8.60
CA THR A 478 -23.44 1.68 9.88
C THR A 478 -23.01 0.24 10.07
N PHE A 479 -21.97 0.06 10.87
CA PHE A 479 -21.28 -1.22 11.07
C PHE A 479 -21.19 -1.54 12.57
N LYS A 480 -21.11 -2.83 12.91
CA LYS A 480 -20.99 -3.32 14.29
C LYS A 480 -19.92 -4.40 14.33
N GLY A 481 -19.08 -4.39 15.36
CA GLY A 481 -18.21 -5.53 15.66
C GLY A 481 -19.05 -6.74 16.08
N GLY A 482 -18.69 -7.93 15.63
CA GLY A 482 -19.37 -9.20 15.98
C GLY A 482 -18.38 -10.35 16.14
N SER A 483 -18.85 -11.60 16.05
CA SER A 483 -18.02 -12.80 16.30
C SER A 483 -17.84 -13.76 15.10
N PRO A 484 -17.30 -13.33 13.94
CA PRO A 484 -17.16 -11.96 13.45
C PRO A 484 -18.46 -11.44 12.81
N ALA A 485 -18.57 -10.12 12.59
CA ALA A 485 -19.62 -9.54 11.75
C ALA A 485 -19.10 -9.39 10.31
N SER A 486 -19.81 -9.93 9.32
CA SER A 486 -19.41 -9.86 7.91
C SER A 486 -20.28 -8.90 7.12
N TYR A 487 -19.63 -8.01 6.38
CA TYR A 487 -20.25 -7.02 5.51
C TYR A 487 -19.75 -7.22 4.08
N LYS A 488 -20.71 -7.45 3.17
CA LYS A 488 -20.48 -7.57 1.73
C LYS A 488 -20.97 -6.34 1.01
N ASP A 489 -20.49 -6.19 -0.22
CA ASP A 489 -20.83 -5.05 -1.08
C ASP A 489 -20.55 -3.72 -0.36
N VAL A 490 -19.43 -3.67 0.38
CA VAL A 490 -19.01 -2.46 1.09
C VAL A 490 -18.52 -1.47 0.04
N ASN A 491 -19.17 -0.32 -0.04
CA ASN A 491 -18.93 0.65 -1.09
C ASN A 491 -19.21 2.07 -0.60
N ASN A 492 -18.87 3.07 -1.39
CA ASN A 492 -19.08 4.47 -1.05
C ASN A 492 -20.56 4.77 -0.72
N ASP A 493 -20.81 5.48 0.38
CA ASP A 493 -22.15 5.95 0.73
C ASP A 493 -22.46 7.28 0.04
N LEU A 494 -22.69 7.24 -1.27
CA LEU A 494 -22.98 8.44 -2.07
C LEU A 494 -24.28 9.16 -1.64
N ASP A 495 -25.20 8.47 -0.94
CA ASP A 495 -26.48 9.03 -0.48
C ASP A 495 -26.32 9.83 0.82
N ASN A 496 -25.33 9.46 1.66
CA ASN A 496 -25.00 10.13 2.91
C ASN A 496 -23.49 10.43 2.97
N ALA A 497 -23.00 11.05 1.89
CA ALA A 497 -21.59 11.32 1.66
C ALA A 497 -20.97 12.10 2.82
N GLU A 498 -19.78 11.67 3.20
CA GLU A 498 -19.03 12.20 4.34
C GLU A 498 -17.56 11.81 4.13
N GLU A 499 -16.67 12.78 4.29
CA GLU A 499 -15.23 12.58 4.14
C GLU A 499 -14.47 13.10 5.36
N LEU A 500 -13.53 12.33 5.90
CA LEU A 500 -12.74 12.75 7.06
C LEU A 500 -11.85 13.95 6.76
N TYR A 501 -11.31 14.03 5.54
CA TYR A 501 -10.51 15.17 5.07
C TYR A 501 -11.34 16.41 4.73
N SER A 502 -12.68 16.34 4.77
CA SER A 502 -13.55 17.50 4.45
C SER A 502 -13.37 18.65 5.45
N THR A 503 -12.79 18.39 6.62
CA THR A 503 -12.47 19.42 7.62
C THR A 503 -11.54 20.51 7.09
N LEU A 504 -10.64 20.21 6.14
CA LEU A 504 -9.80 21.21 5.45
C LEU A 504 -10.58 22.10 4.46
N PHE A 505 -11.83 21.73 4.19
CA PHE A 505 -12.69 22.42 3.24
C PHE A 505 -13.97 22.96 3.92
N ASP A 506 -13.93 23.15 5.24
CA ASP A 506 -15.01 23.79 5.98
C ASP A 506 -15.08 25.28 5.64
N GLN A 507 -16.03 25.64 4.79
CA GLN A 507 -16.24 27.03 4.34
C GLN A 507 -16.74 27.98 5.44
N SER A 508 -16.99 27.52 6.67
CA SER A 508 -17.25 28.40 7.81
C SER A 508 -15.97 29.00 8.42
N LEU A 509 -14.80 28.56 7.96
CA LEU A 509 -13.49 28.96 8.44
C LEU A 509 -12.59 29.44 7.30
N VAL A 510 -11.53 30.16 7.67
CA VAL A 510 -10.34 30.34 6.82
C VAL A 510 -9.25 29.45 7.41
N HIS A 511 -8.82 28.45 6.65
CA HIS A 511 -7.85 27.45 7.08
C HIS A 511 -6.41 27.99 7.09
N ASN A 512 -5.51 27.33 7.80
CA ASN A 512 -4.09 27.66 7.81
C ASN A 512 -3.27 26.53 7.18
N VAL A 513 -2.50 26.86 6.15
CA VAL A 513 -1.51 25.95 5.54
C VAL A 513 -0.13 26.59 5.69
N ASP A 514 0.79 25.97 6.40
CA ASP A 514 2.15 26.51 6.63
C ASP A 514 3.20 25.63 5.98
N ILE A 515 3.95 26.20 5.03
CA ILE A 515 5.04 25.52 4.32
C ILE A 515 6.32 25.65 5.15
N LYS A 516 6.91 24.52 5.53
CA LYS A 516 8.25 24.47 6.13
C LYS A 516 9.27 24.09 5.07
N ILE A 517 10.11 25.06 4.71
CA ILE A 517 11.11 24.91 3.64
C ILE A 517 12.26 25.91 3.80
N SER A 518 13.46 25.55 3.36
CA SER A 518 14.59 26.48 3.37
C SER A 518 14.33 27.69 2.46
N GLU A 519 14.81 28.87 2.86
CA GLU A 519 14.68 30.09 2.02
C GLU A 519 15.28 29.94 0.62
N SER A 520 16.41 29.23 0.50
CA SER A 520 17.07 29.00 -0.78
C SER A 520 16.20 28.18 -1.72
N GLU A 521 15.53 27.15 -1.18
CA GLU A 521 14.66 26.29 -1.98
C GLU A 521 13.37 27.01 -2.35
N TRP A 522 12.80 27.81 -1.45
CA TRP A 522 11.67 28.67 -1.79
C TRP A 522 12.00 29.64 -2.93
N LYS A 523 13.17 30.31 -2.87
CA LYS A 523 13.65 31.19 -3.95
C LYS A 523 13.82 30.42 -5.26
N ASN A 524 14.29 29.18 -5.20
CA ASN A 524 14.41 28.31 -6.37
C ASN A 524 13.03 28.10 -7.03
N ILE A 525 12.04 27.62 -6.26
CA ILE A 525 10.65 27.42 -6.72
C ILE A 525 10.12 28.66 -7.44
N LEU A 526 10.28 29.85 -6.84
CA LEU A 526 9.77 31.09 -7.43
C LEU A 526 10.53 31.49 -8.71
N SER A 527 11.85 31.32 -8.73
CA SER A 527 12.69 31.66 -9.89
C SER A 527 12.48 30.73 -11.10
N SER A 528 12.05 29.49 -10.85
CA SER A 528 11.79 28.46 -11.86
C SER A 528 10.29 28.18 -12.02
N ALA A 529 9.41 29.05 -11.52
CA ALA A 529 7.96 28.83 -11.41
C ALA A 529 7.30 28.30 -12.70
N GLN A 530 7.71 28.78 -13.87
CA GLN A 530 7.14 28.36 -15.16
C GLN A 530 7.47 26.91 -15.57
N LYS A 531 8.46 26.28 -14.92
CA LYS A 531 8.80 24.87 -15.16
C LYS A 531 7.90 23.89 -14.40
N GLU A 532 7.21 24.37 -13.36
CA GLU A 532 6.36 23.56 -12.48
C GLU A 532 7.06 22.30 -11.91
N GLU A 533 8.33 22.43 -11.53
CA GLU A 533 9.12 21.35 -10.93
C GLU A 533 8.61 21.04 -9.51
N TRP A 534 8.69 19.75 -9.11
CA TRP A 534 8.33 19.33 -7.76
C TRP A 534 9.51 19.49 -6.80
N HIS A 535 9.23 20.04 -5.62
CA HIS A 535 10.18 20.24 -4.53
C HIS A 535 9.66 19.62 -3.24
N ALA A 536 10.54 19.16 -2.37
CA ALA A 536 10.17 18.61 -1.07
C ALA A 536 10.01 19.72 -0.03
N CYS A 537 8.96 19.65 0.78
CA CYS A 537 8.74 20.49 1.95
C CYS A 537 8.00 19.69 3.02
N ASP A 538 7.97 20.20 4.25
CA ASP A 538 6.95 19.79 5.21
C ASP A 538 5.79 20.81 5.16
N VAL A 539 4.59 20.38 5.50
CA VAL A 539 3.40 21.25 5.52
C VAL A 539 2.64 21.04 6.81
N VAL A 540 2.18 22.12 7.43
CA VAL A 540 1.29 22.08 8.59
C VAL A 540 -0.09 22.53 8.14
N ILE A 541 -1.09 21.67 8.27
CA ILE A 541 -2.50 21.92 7.89
C ILE A 541 -3.30 22.03 9.19
N ASP A 542 -3.80 23.23 9.51
CA ASP A 542 -4.57 23.51 10.73
C ASP A 542 -3.92 22.97 12.04
N GLY A 543 -2.58 22.93 12.06
CA GLY A 543 -1.78 22.46 13.20
C GLY A 543 -1.26 21.02 13.07
N GLU A 544 -1.72 20.25 12.10
CA GLU A 544 -1.22 18.90 11.81
C GLU A 544 -0.05 18.93 10.81
N GLU A 545 1.12 18.43 11.23
CA GLU A 545 2.34 18.44 10.41
C GLU A 545 2.49 17.16 9.58
N LEU A 546 2.68 17.32 8.28
CA LEU A 546 3.00 16.28 7.32
C LEU A 546 4.38 16.53 6.71
N LYS A 547 5.20 15.48 6.65
CA LYS A 547 6.58 15.58 6.19
C LYS A 547 6.76 15.10 4.75
N ASN A 548 7.82 15.56 4.10
CA ASN A 548 8.22 15.09 2.76
C ASN A 548 7.12 15.22 1.69
N VAL A 549 6.32 16.27 1.79
CA VAL A 549 5.28 16.62 0.83
C VAL A 549 5.90 17.22 -0.43
N GLY A 550 5.30 16.94 -1.58
CA GLY A 550 5.66 17.61 -2.83
C GLY A 550 4.91 18.92 -3.00
N ILE A 551 5.63 20.01 -3.24
CA ILE A 551 5.08 21.30 -3.65
C ILE A 551 5.56 21.68 -5.05
N ARG A 552 4.69 22.30 -5.84
CA ARG A 552 5.07 22.96 -7.10
C ARG A 552 4.12 24.12 -7.42
N THR A 553 4.59 25.06 -8.22
CA THR A 553 3.72 26.04 -8.89
C THR A 553 2.78 25.35 -9.87
N LYS A 554 1.62 25.95 -10.11
CA LYS A 554 0.67 25.52 -11.15
C LYS A 554 0.04 26.69 -11.90
N GLY A 555 -0.37 26.41 -13.13
CA GLY A 555 -1.33 27.23 -13.87
C GLY A 555 -0.90 27.44 -15.31
N ASN A 556 -1.72 28.16 -16.06
CA ASN A 556 -1.37 28.59 -17.41
C ASN A 556 -1.27 30.12 -17.45
N SER A 557 -2.36 30.81 -17.79
CA SER A 557 -2.40 32.28 -17.85
C SER A 557 -2.00 32.95 -16.52
N SER A 558 -2.52 32.48 -15.39
CA SER A 558 -2.19 33.02 -14.06
C SER A 558 -0.72 32.81 -13.66
N LEU A 559 -0.10 31.70 -14.09
CA LEU A 559 1.33 31.44 -13.86
C LEU A 559 2.21 32.39 -14.68
N MET A 560 1.82 32.67 -15.92
CA MET A 560 2.58 33.53 -16.83
C MET A 560 2.46 35.03 -16.52
N MET A 561 1.38 35.44 -15.85
CA MET A 561 1.08 36.87 -15.63
C MET A 561 1.39 37.38 -14.22
N VAL A 562 1.52 36.50 -13.22
CA VAL A 562 1.90 36.90 -11.86
C VAL A 562 3.27 37.58 -11.83
N GLN A 563 3.36 38.73 -11.18
CA GLN A 563 4.60 39.52 -11.02
C GLN A 563 5.01 39.76 -9.57
N ASN A 564 4.07 39.60 -8.62
CA ASN A 564 4.26 39.84 -7.19
C ASN A 564 4.68 38.58 -6.40
N GLY A 565 4.93 37.45 -7.09
CA GLY A 565 5.27 36.17 -6.46
C GLY A 565 4.09 35.37 -5.93
N LYS A 566 2.84 35.88 -6.00
CA LYS A 566 1.63 35.16 -5.58
C LYS A 566 1.20 34.11 -6.60
N TYR A 567 1.98 33.03 -6.75
CA TYR A 567 1.65 31.90 -7.61
C TYR A 567 0.60 30.99 -6.97
N SER A 568 -0.11 30.23 -7.79
CA SER A 568 -0.90 29.09 -7.29
C SER A 568 0.03 27.89 -7.05
N PHE A 569 -0.26 27.08 -6.05
CA PHE A 569 0.54 25.90 -5.72
C PHE A 569 -0.28 24.61 -5.70
N ARG A 570 0.36 23.49 -6.03
CA ARG A 570 -0.15 22.13 -5.80
C ARG A 570 0.67 21.46 -4.72
N PHE A 571 -0.01 20.74 -3.85
CA PHE A 571 0.55 19.94 -2.78
C PHE A 571 0.19 18.48 -3.03
N LYS A 572 1.18 17.66 -3.36
CA LYS A 572 1.04 16.21 -3.50
C LYS A 572 1.67 15.54 -2.29
N LEU A 573 0.83 15.13 -1.35
CA LEU A 573 1.22 14.65 -0.04
C LEU A 573 2.01 13.34 -0.13
N ASP A 574 1.67 12.50 -1.10
CA ASP A 574 2.29 11.19 -1.32
C ASP A 574 3.48 11.21 -2.32
N LYS A 575 4.03 12.40 -2.61
CA LYS A 575 5.02 12.59 -3.69
C LYS A 575 6.31 11.84 -3.40
N TYR A 576 6.93 12.12 -2.26
CA TYR A 576 8.23 11.58 -1.86
C TYR A 576 8.13 10.48 -0.80
N ASP A 577 7.08 10.50 0.02
CA ASP A 577 6.66 9.37 0.84
C ASP A 577 5.34 8.81 0.29
N LYS A 578 5.32 7.54 -0.12
CA LYS A 578 4.15 6.91 -0.75
C LYS A 578 3.00 6.62 0.22
N TYR A 579 3.20 6.86 1.52
CA TYR A 579 2.26 6.52 2.59
C TYR A 579 1.85 7.74 3.42
N THR A 580 2.08 8.95 2.91
CA THR A 580 1.60 10.20 3.52
C THR A 580 0.27 10.63 2.90
N ASN A 581 -0.71 10.93 3.74
CA ASN A 581 -2.01 11.49 3.37
C ASN A 581 -2.55 12.35 4.52
N TYR A 582 -3.55 13.19 4.27
CA TYR A 582 -4.27 13.96 5.28
C TYR A 582 -5.69 13.40 5.40
N HIS A 583 -5.91 12.50 6.36
CA HIS A 583 -7.19 11.79 6.55
C HIS A 583 -7.77 11.19 5.26
N GLY A 584 -6.92 10.63 4.39
CA GLY A 584 -7.27 10.07 3.08
C GLY A 584 -7.06 11.00 1.87
N LEU A 585 -6.91 12.32 2.09
CA LEU A 585 -6.56 13.25 1.02
C LEU A 585 -5.09 13.06 0.61
N THR A 586 -4.84 12.96 -0.70
CA THR A 586 -3.47 12.81 -1.24
C THR A 586 -2.98 14.04 -1.99
N GLU A 587 -3.90 14.89 -2.47
CA GLU A 587 -3.55 16.07 -3.23
C GLU A 587 -4.55 17.22 -3.08
N PHE A 588 -4.05 18.43 -2.87
CA PHE A 588 -4.83 19.66 -2.94
C PHE A 588 -4.07 20.77 -3.66
N CYS A 589 -4.77 21.85 -3.99
CA CYS A 589 -4.16 23.05 -4.54
C CYS A 589 -4.63 24.31 -3.82
N VAL A 590 -3.77 25.33 -3.81
CA VAL A 590 -4.12 26.69 -3.39
C VAL A 590 -4.07 27.60 -4.62
N ASN A 591 -5.21 28.22 -4.93
CA ASN A 591 -5.42 29.09 -6.07
C ASN A 591 -5.23 30.55 -5.68
N ASN A 592 -4.37 31.25 -6.41
CA ASN A 592 -3.98 32.63 -6.10
C ASN A 592 -5.06 33.69 -6.36
N MET A 593 -6.21 33.29 -6.93
CA MET A 593 -7.32 34.17 -7.28
C MET A 593 -6.88 35.35 -8.16
N TYR A 594 -5.92 35.11 -9.07
CA TYR A 594 -5.35 36.16 -9.91
C TYR A 594 -6.43 36.95 -10.66
N SER A 595 -6.37 38.28 -10.54
CA SER A 595 -7.31 39.25 -11.13
C SER A 595 -8.75 39.22 -10.57
N ASP A 596 -9.07 38.33 -9.62
CA ASP A 596 -10.38 38.31 -8.95
C ASP A 596 -10.38 39.24 -7.73
N ASN A 597 -10.93 40.44 -7.90
CA ASN A 597 -11.02 41.39 -6.78
C ASN A 597 -12.01 40.97 -5.68
N SER A 598 -12.88 40.00 -5.94
CA SER A 598 -13.83 39.51 -4.93
C SER A 598 -13.25 38.41 -4.06
N CYS A 599 -12.20 37.73 -4.53
CA CYS A 599 -11.67 36.50 -3.93
C CYS A 599 -12.73 35.40 -3.73
N MET A 600 -13.82 35.42 -4.51
CA MET A 600 -15.00 34.58 -4.31
C MET A 600 -15.57 33.94 -5.59
N ARG A 601 -15.05 34.25 -6.79
CA ARG A 601 -15.67 33.77 -8.03
C ARG A 601 -15.75 32.25 -8.11
N ASP A 602 -14.63 31.57 -7.92
CA ASP A 602 -14.57 30.11 -7.88
C ASP A 602 -15.53 29.53 -6.85
N ILE A 603 -15.43 29.98 -5.59
CA ILE A 603 -16.18 29.39 -4.48
C ILE A 603 -17.68 29.58 -4.63
N LEU A 604 -18.15 30.73 -5.14
CA LEU A 604 -19.57 30.95 -5.45
C LEU A 604 -20.04 30.00 -6.57
N CYS A 605 -19.19 29.72 -7.55
CA CYS A 605 -19.53 28.79 -8.63
C CYS A 605 -19.51 27.33 -8.14
N TYR A 606 -18.56 26.95 -7.29
CA TYR A 606 -18.55 25.64 -6.62
C TYR A 606 -19.77 25.45 -5.71
N ASN A 607 -20.16 26.49 -4.96
CA ASN A 607 -21.35 26.45 -4.11
C ASN A 607 -22.64 26.27 -4.93
N ALA A 608 -22.69 26.80 -6.16
CA ALA A 608 -23.79 26.52 -7.08
C ALA A 608 -23.83 25.04 -7.51
N MET A 609 -22.68 24.38 -7.69
CA MET A 609 -22.62 22.92 -7.92
C MET A 609 -23.13 22.16 -6.70
N TYR A 610 -22.67 22.50 -5.49
CA TYR A 610 -23.09 21.81 -4.27
C TYR A 610 -24.59 21.97 -4.02
N ALA A 611 -25.15 23.15 -4.27
CA ALA A 611 -26.58 23.45 -4.05
C ALA A 611 -27.54 22.55 -4.84
N ILE A 612 -27.09 22.01 -5.98
CA ILE A 612 -27.88 21.11 -6.83
C ILE A 612 -27.35 19.68 -6.83
N ASN A 613 -26.51 19.31 -5.87
CA ASN A 613 -25.84 18.01 -5.77
C ASN A 613 -25.10 17.65 -7.07
N GLY A 614 -24.32 18.60 -7.60
CA GLY A 614 -23.41 18.41 -8.72
C GLY A 614 -22.06 17.85 -8.26
N VAL A 615 -21.30 17.25 -9.20
CA VAL A 615 -19.99 16.67 -8.90
C VAL A 615 -18.91 17.74 -9.04
N ALA A 616 -18.18 18.01 -7.96
CA ALA A 616 -17.10 19.00 -7.93
C ALA A 616 -16.12 18.70 -6.79
N PRO A 617 -14.87 19.19 -6.88
CA PRO A 617 -13.94 19.14 -5.75
C PRO A 617 -14.48 19.91 -4.56
N LEU A 618 -14.07 19.53 -3.35
CA LEU A 618 -14.28 20.36 -2.16
C LEU A 618 -13.40 21.62 -2.22
N SER A 619 -13.88 22.73 -1.65
CA SER A 619 -13.16 24.01 -1.68
C SER A 619 -13.49 24.90 -0.47
N ALA A 620 -12.52 25.73 -0.08
CA ALA A 620 -12.62 26.71 0.99
C ALA A 620 -11.60 27.85 0.78
N HIS A 621 -11.39 28.69 1.80
CA HIS A 621 -10.32 29.70 1.82
C HIS A 621 -9.22 29.30 2.79
N THR A 622 -8.00 29.76 2.53
CA THR A 622 -6.86 29.53 3.41
C THR A 622 -5.88 30.69 3.44
N ASP A 623 -5.30 30.96 4.60
CA ASP A 623 -4.04 31.68 4.71
C ASP A 623 -2.88 30.71 4.52
N LEU A 624 -2.01 31.02 3.55
CA LEU A 624 -0.77 30.31 3.33
C LEU A 624 0.34 30.99 4.11
N TYR A 625 1.07 30.23 4.93
CA TYR A 625 2.24 30.67 5.68
C TYR A 625 3.50 30.04 5.09
N LEU A 626 4.63 30.73 5.27
CA LEU A 626 5.95 30.25 4.94
C LEU A 626 6.82 30.33 6.19
N ASN A 627 7.20 29.19 6.73
CA ASN A 627 7.98 29.07 7.96
C ASN A 627 7.36 29.84 9.15
N GLY A 628 6.03 29.88 9.22
CA GLY A 628 5.28 30.55 10.28
C GLY A 628 4.92 32.03 10.02
N ASP A 629 5.46 32.64 8.97
CA ASP A 629 5.07 34.00 8.56
C ASP A 629 3.98 33.95 7.50
N LEU A 630 2.94 34.79 7.62
CA LEU A 630 1.87 34.88 6.62
C LEU A 630 2.48 35.22 5.25
N TYR A 631 2.31 34.31 4.28
CA TYR A 631 2.77 34.50 2.91
C TYR A 631 1.72 35.22 2.08
N SER A 632 0.49 34.71 2.02
CA SER A 632 -0.64 35.34 1.30
C SER A 632 -1.97 34.61 1.57
N PHE A 633 -3.08 35.23 1.16
CA PHE A 633 -4.43 34.67 1.25
C PHE A 633 -4.84 33.98 -0.06
N TYR A 634 -5.41 32.77 0.04
CA TYR A 634 -5.70 31.87 -1.08
C TYR A 634 -7.10 31.26 -0.99
N MET A 635 -7.58 30.74 -2.11
CA MET A 635 -8.62 29.72 -2.12
C MET A 635 -7.94 28.34 -2.11
N ILE A 636 -8.41 27.39 -1.30
CA ILE A 636 -7.96 26.00 -1.31
C ILE A 636 -9.01 25.10 -1.98
N ALA A 637 -8.58 24.10 -2.73
CA ALA A 637 -9.45 23.09 -3.31
C ALA A 637 -8.79 21.71 -3.32
N GLU A 638 -9.62 20.68 -3.14
CA GLU A 638 -9.27 19.30 -3.50
C GLU A 638 -8.81 19.29 -4.96
N GLN A 639 -7.65 18.69 -5.24
CA GLN A 639 -7.14 18.62 -6.60
C GLN A 639 -7.78 17.41 -7.29
N PRO A 640 -8.60 17.57 -8.35
CA PRO A 640 -9.15 16.44 -9.09
C PRO A 640 -8.03 15.52 -9.58
N GLY A 641 -8.14 14.26 -9.17
CA GLY A 641 -7.14 13.22 -9.23
C GLY A 641 -7.66 11.99 -8.49
N THR A 642 -6.78 11.25 -7.82
CA THR A 642 -7.11 9.99 -7.14
C THR A 642 -8.20 10.14 -6.09
N THR A 643 -8.03 11.02 -5.09
CA THR A 643 -9.00 11.15 -3.98
C THR A 643 -10.41 11.53 -4.48
N LEU A 644 -10.52 12.50 -5.40
CA LEU A 644 -11.81 12.87 -5.98
C LEU A 644 -12.44 11.71 -6.76
N ALA A 645 -11.66 11.00 -7.58
CA ALA A 645 -12.17 9.87 -8.33
C ALA A 645 -12.64 8.74 -7.40
N GLU A 646 -11.85 8.41 -6.38
CA GLU A 646 -12.18 7.39 -5.40
C GLU A 646 -13.43 7.73 -4.59
N ARG A 647 -13.72 9.02 -4.35
CA ARG A 647 -14.96 9.49 -3.70
C ARG A 647 -16.23 9.17 -4.50
N TYR A 648 -16.15 9.10 -5.83
CA TYR A 648 -17.30 8.80 -6.68
C TYR A 648 -17.27 7.40 -7.31
N ALA A 649 -16.11 6.73 -7.34
CA ALA A 649 -15.97 5.40 -7.92
C ALA A 649 -16.72 4.34 -7.11
N ILE A 650 -17.61 3.60 -7.77
CA ILE A 650 -18.39 2.50 -7.18
C ILE A 650 -17.98 1.10 -7.69
N ASP A 651 -17.06 1.03 -8.65
CA ASP A 651 -16.56 -0.21 -9.25
C ASP A 651 -15.10 -0.07 -9.71
N ASP A 652 -14.49 -1.17 -10.16
CA ASP A 652 -13.10 -1.22 -10.65
C ASP A 652 -12.92 -0.65 -12.07
N ASP A 653 -14.02 -0.45 -12.81
CA ASP A 653 -14.04 0.12 -14.17
C ASP A 653 -14.26 1.64 -14.12
N SER A 654 -13.92 2.26 -12.99
CA SER A 654 -14.14 3.68 -12.77
C SER A 654 -12.93 4.50 -13.22
N ASP A 655 -13.16 5.57 -13.97
CA ASP A 655 -12.11 6.41 -14.56
C ASP A 655 -12.40 7.91 -14.35
N LEU A 656 -11.34 8.71 -14.22
CA LEU A 656 -11.44 10.17 -14.22
C LEU A 656 -10.66 10.74 -15.40
N TYR A 657 -11.34 11.47 -16.28
CA TYR A 657 -10.75 12.11 -17.45
C TYR A 657 -10.71 13.62 -17.28
N LYS A 658 -9.60 14.24 -17.63
CA LYS A 658 -9.43 15.70 -17.64
C LYS A 658 -9.52 16.23 -19.06
N ALA A 659 -10.35 17.24 -19.32
CA ALA A 659 -10.30 18.00 -20.56
C ALA A 659 -8.96 18.74 -20.69
N THR A 660 -8.27 18.57 -21.80
CA THR A 660 -6.97 19.20 -22.06
C THR A 660 -6.90 19.85 -23.43
N GLU A 661 -5.97 20.79 -23.56
CA GLU A 661 -5.59 21.37 -24.84
C GLU A 661 -4.37 20.62 -25.37
N ARG A 662 -4.41 20.14 -26.62
CA ARG A 662 -3.27 19.48 -27.26
C ARG A 662 -2.58 20.45 -28.25
N SER A 663 -1.36 20.87 -27.91
CA SER A 663 -0.52 21.68 -28.80
C SER A 663 -0.10 20.89 -30.04
N GLY A 664 -0.13 21.52 -31.22
CA GLY A 664 0.32 20.90 -32.48
C GLY A 664 -0.79 20.19 -33.29
N GLN A 665 -2.00 20.07 -32.74
CA GLN A 665 -3.19 19.65 -33.50
C GLN A 665 -4.11 20.82 -33.90
N GLY A 666 -3.72 22.07 -33.60
CA GLY A 666 -4.55 23.27 -33.77
C GLY A 666 -5.12 23.85 -32.47
N GLY A 667 -4.69 23.35 -31.30
CA GLY A 667 -5.20 23.76 -29.99
C GLY A 667 -4.18 24.57 -29.21
N GLY A 668 -4.60 25.74 -28.78
CA GLY A 668 -3.80 26.72 -28.06
C GLY A 668 -4.19 28.12 -28.52
N LEU A 669 -3.87 29.12 -27.70
CA LEU A 669 -4.13 30.55 -27.90
C LEU A 669 -3.68 31.14 -29.27
N PHE A 670 -3.04 30.35 -30.15
CA PHE A 670 -2.42 30.78 -31.40
C PHE A 670 -2.53 29.78 -32.59
N GLY A 671 -3.46 28.82 -32.59
CA GLY A 671 -3.66 27.87 -33.70
C GLY A 671 -5.12 27.78 -34.15
N GLY A 672 -5.37 28.01 -35.44
CA GLY A 672 -6.71 27.98 -36.04
C GLY A 672 -7.15 26.57 -36.47
N ASP A 673 -8.47 26.40 -36.52
CA ASP A 673 -9.24 25.32 -37.16
C ASP A 673 -8.73 23.88 -36.93
N GLY A 674 -9.21 23.25 -35.86
CA GLY A 674 -9.09 21.83 -35.59
C GLY A 674 -9.81 21.40 -34.31
N ASP A 675 -10.23 20.13 -34.22
CA ASP A 675 -10.82 19.56 -32.99
C ASP A 675 -9.73 19.26 -31.94
N SER A 676 -8.95 20.26 -31.55
CA SER A 676 -7.86 20.14 -30.57
C SER A 676 -8.29 20.41 -29.13
N TYR A 677 -9.54 20.80 -28.96
CA TYR A 677 -10.21 20.97 -27.68
C TYR A 677 -11.12 19.78 -27.40
N SER A 678 -11.54 19.61 -26.15
CA SER A 678 -12.42 18.51 -25.73
C SER A 678 -13.89 18.79 -26.11
N THR A 679 -14.19 18.94 -27.40
CA THR A 679 -15.50 19.37 -27.92
C THR A 679 -16.57 18.28 -27.96
N PHE A 680 -16.16 17.01 -28.08
CA PHE A 680 -16.99 15.84 -28.38
C PHE A 680 -17.66 15.85 -29.77
N THR A 681 -17.16 16.65 -30.71
CA THR A 681 -17.56 16.54 -32.13
C THR A 681 -17.18 15.16 -32.69
N GLN A 682 -17.83 14.74 -33.78
CA GLN A 682 -17.53 13.45 -34.41
C GLN A 682 -16.05 13.26 -34.81
N LYS A 683 -15.36 14.36 -35.11
CA LYS A 683 -13.97 14.37 -35.57
C LYS A 683 -12.96 14.56 -34.44
N MET A 684 -13.41 14.84 -33.22
CA MET A 684 -12.53 15.03 -32.06
C MET A 684 -11.78 13.74 -31.71
N PRO A 685 -10.44 13.77 -31.61
CA PRO A 685 -9.65 12.73 -30.96
C PRO A 685 -9.96 12.65 -29.45
N VAL A 686 -10.22 11.45 -28.92
CA VAL A 686 -10.52 11.30 -27.48
C VAL A 686 -9.31 11.55 -26.58
N ASP A 687 -8.10 11.44 -27.11
CA ASP A 687 -6.86 11.77 -26.40
C ASP A 687 -6.68 13.29 -26.17
N ASN A 688 -7.64 14.13 -26.59
CA ASN A 688 -7.80 15.48 -26.06
C ASN A 688 -8.21 15.48 -24.57
N LEU A 689 -8.59 14.33 -24.02
CA LEU A 689 -8.73 14.15 -22.59
C LEU A 689 -7.59 13.27 -22.06
N ASP A 690 -7.07 13.63 -20.89
CA ASP A 690 -6.09 12.82 -20.17
C ASP A 690 -6.79 11.91 -19.17
N LEU A 691 -6.46 10.62 -19.14
CA LEU A 691 -6.78 9.74 -18.02
C LEU A 691 -6.00 10.18 -16.77
N LYS A 692 -6.70 10.43 -15.66
CA LYS A 692 -6.14 10.88 -14.37
C LYS A 692 -6.31 9.86 -13.23
N PHE A 693 -7.25 8.95 -13.38
CA PHE A 693 -7.52 7.81 -12.49
C PHE A 693 -8.19 6.72 -13.32
N GLY A 694 -8.00 5.46 -12.94
CA GLY A 694 -8.54 4.29 -13.64
C GLY A 694 -7.56 3.66 -14.62
N ASN A 695 -8.05 2.77 -15.47
CA ASN A 695 -7.24 1.89 -16.32
C ASN A 695 -7.68 1.87 -17.80
N ASP A 696 -8.59 2.76 -18.21
CA ASP A 696 -9.00 2.91 -19.62
C ASP A 696 -7.92 3.61 -20.46
N GLU A 697 -6.75 2.98 -20.61
CA GLU A 697 -5.61 3.51 -21.37
C GLU A 697 -5.91 3.73 -22.85
N GLN A 698 -6.92 3.02 -23.39
CA GLN A 698 -7.38 3.15 -24.78
C GLN A 698 -8.51 4.18 -24.94
N LEU A 699 -8.97 4.79 -23.85
CA LEU A 699 -10.04 5.80 -23.84
C LEU A 699 -11.34 5.29 -24.49
N GLN A 700 -11.64 4.00 -24.33
CA GLN A 700 -12.80 3.34 -24.94
C GLN A 700 -14.10 3.97 -24.45
N HIS A 701 -14.22 4.24 -23.15
CA HIS A 701 -15.46 4.80 -22.57
C HIS A 701 -15.74 6.19 -23.14
N LEU A 702 -14.70 6.97 -23.44
CA LEU A 702 -14.82 8.27 -24.12
C LEU A 702 -15.24 8.14 -25.58
N GLU A 703 -14.72 7.14 -26.32
CA GLU A 703 -15.12 6.88 -27.70
C GLU A 703 -16.59 6.47 -27.81
N GLU A 704 -17.07 5.66 -26.87
CA GLU A 704 -18.47 5.27 -26.78
C GLU A 704 -19.38 6.48 -26.50
N LEU A 705 -19.01 7.34 -25.54
CA LEU A 705 -19.74 8.57 -25.25
C LEU A 705 -19.78 9.53 -26.45
N LYS A 706 -18.62 9.78 -27.08
CA LYS A 706 -18.49 10.63 -28.26
C LYS A 706 -19.35 10.11 -29.40
N THR A 707 -19.34 8.81 -29.65
CA THR A 707 -20.16 8.18 -30.68
C THR A 707 -21.65 8.37 -30.36
N ALA A 708 -22.07 8.09 -29.13
CA ALA A 708 -23.46 8.16 -28.71
C ALA A 708 -24.02 9.59 -28.79
N ILE A 709 -23.33 10.59 -28.24
CA ILE A 709 -23.82 11.98 -28.25
C ILE A 709 -23.98 12.55 -29.66
N ASN A 710 -23.14 12.12 -30.60
CA ASN A 710 -23.26 12.56 -31.98
C ASN A 710 -24.49 11.98 -32.70
N GLN A 711 -25.07 10.89 -32.21
CA GLN A 711 -26.29 10.26 -32.74
C GLN A 711 -27.59 10.78 -32.10
N VAL A 712 -27.50 11.54 -31.00
CA VAL A 712 -28.66 12.11 -30.31
C VAL A 712 -29.44 13.05 -31.21
N SER A 713 -30.76 12.89 -31.23
CA SER A 713 -31.73 13.76 -31.91
C SER A 713 -33.01 13.88 -31.09
N THR A 714 -33.87 14.86 -31.38
CA THR A 714 -35.12 15.07 -30.63
C THR A 714 -36.11 13.90 -30.73
N SER A 715 -35.98 13.03 -31.72
CA SER A 715 -36.82 11.83 -31.91
C SER A 715 -36.15 10.52 -31.45
N ASN A 716 -34.83 10.50 -31.27
CA ASN A 716 -34.06 9.35 -30.80
C ASN A 716 -32.92 9.82 -29.90
N TYR A 717 -33.12 9.72 -28.59
CA TYR A 717 -32.16 10.23 -27.60
C TYR A 717 -31.99 9.33 -26.37
N LYS A 718 -33.03 8.58 -25.95
CA LYS A 718 -33.04 7.85 -24.67
C LYS A 718 -31.88 6.86 -24.48
N PHE A 719 -31.32 6.31 -25.56
CA PHE A 719 -30.13 5.44 -25.51
C PHE A 719 -28.91 6.12 -24.87
N ILE A 720 -28.86 7.46 -24.87
CA ILE A 720 -27.74 8.20 -24.25
C ILE A 720 -27.68 7.99 -22.73
N GLU A 721 -28.82 7.69 -22.08
CA GLU A 721 -28.91 7.42 -20.64
C GLU A 721 -28.17 6.13 -20.23
N GLU A 722 -27.81 5.26 -21.18
CA GLU A 722 -26.96 4.08 -20.96
C GLU A 722 -25.46 4.43 -20.94
N LYS A 723 -25.08 5.61 -21.46
CA LYS A 723 -23.68 6.04 -21.59
C LYS A 723 -23.31 7.19 -20.66
N MET A 724 -24.29 7.96 -20.21
CA MET A 724 -24.08 9.08 -19.32
C MET A 724 -25.23 9.26 -18.34
N ASP A 725 -24.93 9.85 -17.20
CA ASP A 725 -25.93 10.43 -16.32
C ASP A 725 -26.34 11.81 -16.87
N VAL A 726 -27.45 11.84 -17.61
CA VAL A 726 -27.99 13.08 -18.19
C VAL A 726 -28.21 14.16 -17.10
N PRO A 727 -28.81 13.87 -15.93
CA PRO A 727 -28.95 14.86 -14.86
C PRO A 727 -27.63 15.55 -14.48
N SER A 728 -26.55 14.79 -14.27
CA SER A 728 -25.21 15.30 -13.93
C SER A 728 -24.70 16.33 -14.95
N PHE A 729 -24.83 16.05 -16.24
CA PHE A 729 -24.42 16.99 -17.29
C PHE A 729 -25.30 18.23 -17.33
N LEU A 730 -26.61 18.08 -17.15
CA LEU A 730 -27.54 19.22 -17.11
C LEU A 730 -27.26 20.13 -15.91
N LYS A 731 -26.85 19.58 -14.76
CA LYS A 731 -26.41 20.37 -13.59
C LYS A 731 -25.16 21.20 -13.91
N GLY A 732 -24.13 20.60 -14.50
CA GLY A 732 -22.93 21.33 -14.95
C GLY A 732 -23.26 22.44 -15.94
N PHE A 733 -24.15 22.17 -16.90
CA PHE A 733 -24.65 23.17 -17.84
C PHE A 733 -25.44 24.28 -17.15
N ALA A 734 -26.26 23.96 -16.14
CA ALA A 734 -27.03 24.95 -15.39
C ALA A 734 -26.09 25.89 -14.62
N VAL A 735 -25.08 25.36 -13.93
CA VAL A 735 -24.09 26.17 -13.22
C VAL A 735 -23.30 27.06 -14.18
N ASN A 736 -22.74 26.50 -15.25
CA ASN A 736 -22.00 27.31 -16.23
C ASN A 736 -22.85 28.44 -16.83
N SER A 737 -24.14 28.17 -17.08
CA SER A 737 -25.08 29.14 -17.64
C SER A 737 -25.48 30.22 -16.65
N VAL A 738 -25.81 29.86 -15.41
CA VAL A 738 -26.24 30.82 -14.37
C VAL A 738 -25.06 31.67 -13.93
N MET A 739 -23.89 31.07 -13.74
CA MET A 739 -22.68 31.76 -13.26
C MET A 739 -21.86 32.39 -14.40
N CYS A 740 -22.28 32.23 -15.66
CA CYS A 740 -21.58 32.70 -16.85
C CYS A 740 -20.12 32.23 -16.92
N ASN A 741 -19.86 30.95 -16.58
CA ASN A 741 -18.54 30.34 -16.71
C ASN A 741 -18.35 29.76 -18.12
N TYR A 742 -17.62 30.46 -18.97
CA TYR A 742 -17.44 30.11 -20.38
C TYR A 742 -15.99 29.82 -20.79
N ASP A 743 -15.03 29.93 -19.88
CA ASP A 743 -13.73 29.25 -20.01
C ASP A 743 -13.91 27.76 -19.67
N SER A 744 -14.86 27.12 -20.35
CA SER A 744 -15.46 25.83 -19.97
C SER A 744 -15.97 25.08 -21.22
N TYR A 745 -16.64 23.94 -21.04
CA TYR A 745 -17.34 23.26 -22.14
C TYR A 745 -18.33 24.19 -22.88
N ASN A 746 -19.06 25.02 -22.14
CA ASN A 746 -20.18 25.83 -22.67
C ASN A 746 -19.73 27.02 -23.54
N GLY A 747 -18.49 27.47 -23.41
CA GLY A 747 -17.93 28.57 -24.20
C GLY A 747 -17.14 28.11 -25.41
N SER A 748 -16.33 29.00 -25.99
CA SER A 748 -15.62 28.78 -27.26
C SER A 748 -14.43 27.80 -27.18
N LEU A 749 -13.91 27.53 -25.99
CA LEU A 749 -12.68 26.74 -25.80
C LEU A 749 -12.89 25.26 -25.42
N ALA A 750 -14.01 24.84 -24.83
CA ALA A 750 -14.27 23.43 -24.50
C ALA A 750 -13.18 22.70 -23.70
N HIS A 751 -12.78 23.32 -22.59
CA HIS A 751 -11.76 22.85 -21.64
C HIS A 751 -12.23 23.13 -20.20
N ASN A 752 -11.37 22.95 -19.19
CA ASN A 752 -11.68 23.21 -17.77
C ASN A 752 -12.91 22.46 -17.24
N TYR A 753 -12.98 21.17 -17.54
CA TYR A 753 -13.90 20.25 -16.89
C TYR A 753 -13.27 18.87 -16.82
N TYR A 754 -13.86 18.01 -16.01
CA TYR A 754 -13.51 16.60 -15.93
C TYR A 754 -14.76 15.76 -16.22
N LEU A 755 -14.55 14.51 -16.60
CA LEU A 755 -15.59 13.49 -16.67
C LEU A 755 -15.22 12.34 -15.74
N MET A 756 -16.16 11.93 -14.90
CA MET A 756 -16.04 10.71 -14.10
C MET A 756 -16.85 9.61 -14.80
N TYR A 757 -16.23 8.49 -15.13
CA TYR A 757 -16.93 7.29 -15.57
C TYR A 757 -16.99 6.31 -14.41
N THR A 758 -18.18 5.82 -14.07
CA THR A 758 -18.40 4.84 -12.99
C THR A 758 -19.78 4.22 -13.15
N GLY A 759 -19.98 2.97 -12.74
CA GLY A 759 -21.29 2.30 -12.86
C GLY A 759 -21.78 2.18 -14.31
N GLY A 760 -20.87 2.17 -15.28
CA GLY A 760 -21.19 2.14 -16.71
C GLY A 760 -21.57 3.48 -17.34
N LYS A 761 -21.44 4.61 -16.63
CA LYS A 761 -21.89 5.93 -17.11
C LYS A 761 -20.88 7.04 -16.84
N HIS A 762 -20.87 8.03 -17.72
CA HIS A 762 -20.16 9.30 -17.52
C HIS A 762 -20.97 10.30 -16.70
N TYR A 763 -20.27 11.10 -15.89
CA TYR A 763 -20.76 12.19 -15.05
C TYR A 763 -19.92 13.44 -15.30
N PHE A 764 -20.54 14.62 -15.29
CA PHE A 764 -19.84 15.89 -15.46
C PHE A 764 -19.26 16.37 -14.14
N VAL A 765 -17.97 16.72 -14.14
CA VAL A 765 -17.26 17.23 -12.96
C VAL A 765 -16.80 18.66 -13.20
N GLY A 766 -17.29 19.58 -12.37
CA GLY A 766 -16.96 21.01 -12.46
C GLY A 766 -15.52 21.32 -12.04
N TRP A 767 -14.83 22.18 -12.78
CA TRP A 767 -13.44 22.55 -12.51
C TRP A 767 -13.10 23.95 -13.03
N ASP A 768 -12.10 24.60 -12.41
CA ASP A 768 -11.52 25.90 -12.80
C ASP A 768 -12.57 26.99 -13.06
N TYR A 769 -13.27 27.41 -12.00
CA TYR A 769 -14.37 28.38 -12.09
C TYR A 769 -13.93 29.85 -11.98
N ASN A 770 -12.64 30.13 -12.09
CA ASN A 770 -12.04 31.44 -11.87
C ASN A 770 -12.47 32.54 -12.85
N LEU A 771 -12.90 32.17 -14.06
CA LEU A 771 -13.35 33.11 -15.08
C LEU A 771 -14.88 33.26 -15.17
N CYS A 772 -15.62 32.89 -14.12
CA CYS A 772 -17.06 33.12 -14.02
C CYS A 772 -17.41 34.59 -13.63
N LEU A 773 -18.71 34.91 -13.60
CA LEU A 773 -19.26 36.18 -13.08
C LEU A 773 -18.60 37.44 -13.66
N GLY A 774 -18.49 37.46 -14.99
CA GLY A 774 -17.96 38.58 -15.76
C GLY A 774 -16.45 38.76 -15.66
N HIS A 775 -15.72 37.70 -15.30
CA HIS A 775 -14.26 37.71 -15.26
C HIS A 775 -13.59 37.14 -16.52
N PHE A 776 -14.36 36.46 -17.38
CA PHE A 776 -13.92 36.10 -18.74
C PHE A 776 -13.86 37.34 -19.67
N SER A 777 -13.25 37.18 -20.85
CA SER A 777 -12.86 38.24 -21.79
C SER A 777 -13.90 39.33 -22.11
N ASP A 778 -15.19 38.99 -22.13
CA ASP A 778 -16.28 39.95 -22.41
C ASP A 778 -16.83 40.68 -21.17
N GLY A 779 -16.26 40.41 -20.00
CA GLY A 779 -16.55 41.14 -18.78
C GLY A 779 -18.03 41.09 -18.40
N ALA A 780 -18.56 42.24 -18.00
CA ALA A 780 -19.97 42.41 -17.66
C ALA A 780 -20.94 42.01 -18.79
N SER A 781 -20.53 42.01 -20.07
CA SER A 781 -21.41 41.65 -21.19
C SER A 781 -21.81 40.18 -21.20
N ALA A 782 -21.02 39.30 -20.57
CA ALA A 782 -21.35 37.88 -20.42
C ALA A 782 -22.68 37.65 -19.69
N VAL A 783 -23.18 38.63 -18.93
CA VAL A 783 -24.49 38.57 -18.26
C VAL A 783 -25.65 38.33 -19.23
N ASN A 784 -25.50 38.75 -20.50
CA ASN A 784 -26.49 38.62 -21.56
C ASN A 784 -26.43 37.29 -22.31
N SER A 785 -25.57 36.35 -21.89
CA SER A 785 -25.45 35.04 -22.52
C SER A 785 -26.78 34.27 -22.53
N ASP A 786 -27.00 33.46 -23.56
CA ASP A 786 -28.27 32.77 -23.73
C ASP A 786 -28.40 31.58 -22.76
N VAL A 787 -29.29 31.74 -21.76
CA VAL A 787 -29.57 30.69 -20.79
C VAL A 787 -30.32 29.50 -21.41
N LYS A 788 -31.01 29.66 -22.54
CA LYS A 788 -31.81 28.57 -23.13
C LYS A 788 -30.94 27.55 -23.84
N THR A 789 -29.95 28.02 -24.59
CA THR A 789 -28.97 27.15 -25.22
C THR A 789 -27.82 26.79 -24.28
N SER A 790 -27.60 27.57 -23.21
CA SER A 790 -26.46 27.41 -22.31
C SER A 790 -25.10 27.57 -23.02
N LEU A 791 -25.08 28.15 -24.23
CA LEU A 791 -23.89 28.32 -25.03
C LEU A 791 -23.46 29.78 -25.07
N TYR A 792 -22.15 29.99 -25.13
CA TYR A 792 -21.55 31.32 -25.29
C TYR A 792 -20.50 31.29 -26.38
N GLN A 793 -20.73 32.06 -27.46
CA GLN A 793 -19.83 32.09 -28.63
C GLN A 793 -19.53 30.70 -29.22
N ALA A 794 -20.48 29.78 -29.07
CA ALA A 794 -20.41 28.42 -29.56
C ALA A 794 -21.77 28.02 -30.15
N THR A 795 -21.77 26.97 -30.96
CA THR A 795 -22.98 26.38 -31.54
C THR A 795 -23.15 24.94 -31.07
N VAL A 796 -24.37 24.40 -31.21
CA VAL A 796 -24.66 23.00 -30.88
C VAL A 796 -23.80 22.03 -31.72
N ASP A 797 -23.48 22.37 -32.96
CA ASP A 797 -22.63 21.55 -33.82
C ASP A 797 -21.21 21.41 -33.25
N ASN A 798 -20.69 22.47 -32.63
CA ASN A 798 -19.38 22.48 -32.00
C ASN A 798 -19.45 21.99 -30.54
N ARG A 799 -20.64 21.83 -29.96
CA ARG A 799 -20.89 21.39 -28.58
C ARG A 799 -21.98 20.33 -28.52
N PRO A 800 -21.71 19.08 -28.95
CA PRO A 800 -22.76 18.07 -29.07
C PRO A 800 -23.53 17.77 -27.78
N PHE A 801 -22.97 17.95 -26.58
CA PHE A 801 -23.75 17.82 -25.34
C PHE A 801 -24.89 18.84 -25.23
N ALA A 802 -24.81 20.00 -25.91
CA ALA A 802 -25.90 20.97 -25.96
C ALA A 802 -27.14 20.46 -26.71
N LYS A 803 -27.05 19.37 -27.48
CA LYS A 803 -28.22 18.68 -28.06
C LYS A 803 -29.18 18.20 -26.98
N LEU A 804 -28.70 17.92 -25.76
CA LEU A 804 -29.55 17.54 -24.63
C LEU A 804 -30.61 18.60 -24.32
N LEU A 805 -30.26 19.89 -24.46
CA LEU A 805 -31.20 21.01 -24.22
C LEU A 805 -32.21 21.21 -25.35
N GLN A 806 -32.08 20.52 -26.49
CA GLN A 806 -33.09 20.52 -27.54
C GLN A 806 -34.22 19.51 -27.27
N ILE A 807 -34.04 18.61 -26.29
CA ILE A 807 -35.02 17.60 -25.89
C ILE A 807 -35.91 18.20 -24.80
N PRO A 808 -37.24 18.30 -25.00
CA PRO A 808 -38.12 19.00 -24.05
C PRO A 808 -38.07 18.46 -22.61
N GLU A 809 -37.96 17.14 -22.44
CA GLU A 809 -37.84 16.50 -21.12
C GLU A 809 -36.59 16.97 -20.37
N TYR A 810 -35.42 16.86 -21.00
CA TYR A 810 -34.14 17.27 -20.41
C TYR A 810 -34.05 18.78 -20.24
N TYR A 811 -34.60 19.57 -21.16
CA TYR A 811 -34.67 21.02 -21.01
C TYR A 811 -35.47 21.42 -19.76
N ASN A 812 -36.58 20.74 -19.48
CA ASN A 812 -37.36 21.01 -18.26
C ASN A 812 -36.58 20.69 -16.98
N MET A 813 -35.79 19.60 -16.97
CA MET A 813 -34.90 19.27 -15.86
C MET A 813 -33.83 20.34 -15.66
N TYR A 814 -33.16 20.74 -16.75
CA TYR A 814 -32.18 21.83 -16.76
C TYR A 814 -32.75 23.14 -16.19
N VAL A 815 -33.96 23.54 -16.63
CA VAL A 815 -34.65 24.72 -16.11
C VAL A 815 -34.96 24.57 -14.61
N GLY A 816 -35.27 23.37 -14.14
CA GLY A 816 -35.38 23.06 -12.71
C GLY A 816 -34.11 23.41 -11.95
N TYR A 817 -32.96 22.90 -12.40
CA TYR A 817 -31.66 23.19 -11.79
C TYR A 817 -31.28 24.68 -11.85
N VAL A 818 -31.57 25.36 -12.96
CA VAL A 818 -31.39 26.82 -13.07
C VAL A 818 -32.15 27.56 -11.98
N ARG A 819 -33.42 27.17 -11.72
CA ARG A 819 -34.24 27.78 -10.67
C ARG A 819 -33.73 27.45 -9.27
N GLU A 820 -33.24 26.23 -9.04
CA GLU A 820 -32.64 25.85 -7.75
C GLU A 820 -31.42 26.72 -7.44
N ILE A 821 -30.52 26.96 -8.40
CA ILE A 821 -29.36 27.86 -8.22
C ILE A 821 -29.83 29.29 -7.93
N MET A 822 -30.80 29.81 -8.68
CA MET A 822 -31.34 31.16 -8.44
C MET A 822 -31.99 31.29 -7.06
N ASN A 823 -32.69 30.26 -6.59
CA ASN A 823 -33.27 30.22 -5.24
C ASN A 823 -32.20 30.23 -4.15
N TYR A 824 -31.13 29.46 -4.34
CA TYR A 824 -30.01 29.39 -3.42
C TYR A 824 -29.38 30.77 -3.20
N TYR A 825 -29.30 31.58 -4.25
CA TYR A 825 -28.80 32.96 -4.23
C TYR A 825 -29.88 34.05 -4.19
N SER A 826 -31.11 33.72 -3.77
CA SER A 826 -32.26 34.63 -3.82
C SER A 826 -32.06 35.95 -3.07
N ASP A 827 -31.29 35.93 -1.97
CA ASP A 827 -30.78 37.13 -1.28
C ASP A 827 -29.28 37.29 -1.53
N THR A 828 -28.95 37.63 -2.78
CA THR A 828 -27.56 37.74 -3.27
C THR A 828 -26.74 38.71 -2.42
N GLU A 829 -27.31 39.86 -2.06
CA GLU A 829 -26.61 40.90 -1.29
C GLU A 829 -26.18 40.36 0.08
N LYS A 830 -27.10 39.72 0.80
CA LYS A 830 -26.81 39.14 2.11
C LYS A 830 -25.86 37.97 2.03
N TYR A 831 -26.01 37.09 1.04
CA TYR A 831 -25.14 35.92 0.88
C TYR A 831 -23.69 36.37 0.68
N VAL A 832 -23.44 37.26 -0.28
CA VAL A 832 -22.10 37.77 -0.56
C VAL A 832 -21.55 38.59 0.60
N ALA A 833 -22.37 39.40 1.27
CA ALA A 833 -21.93 40.16 2.45
C ALA A 833 -21.44 39.25 3.58
N ASN A 834 -22.16 38.17 3.89
CA ASN A 834 -21.74 37.21 4.92
C ASN A 834 -20.38 36.58 4.60
N TYR A 835 -20.17 36.15 3.35
CA TYR A 835 -18.87 35.64 2.90
C TYR A 835 -17.77 36.70 2.93
N ALA A 836 -18.08 37.92 2.49
CA ALA A 836 -17.14 39.03 2.52
C ALA A 836 -16.67 39.33 3.93
N ASP A 837 -17.58 39.34 4.91
CA ASP A 837 -17.24 39.62 6.29
C ASP A 837 -16.33 38.54 6.90
N MET A 838 -16.48 37.28 6.50
CA MET A 838 -15.59 36.19 6.92
C MET A 838 -14.16 36.40 6.41
N ILE A 839 -13.98 36.76 5.13
CA ILE A 839 -12.64 36.80 4.52
C ILE A 839 -11.96 38.18 4.58
N ARG A 840 -12.70 39.26 4.91
CA ARG A 840 -12.25 40.65 4.83
C ARG A 840 -10.95 40.90 5.60
N SER A 841 -10.83 40.38 6.82
CA SER A 841 -9.61 40.55 7.62
C SER A 841 -8.38 39.93 6.97
N HIS A 842 -8.55 38.78 6.32
CA HIS A 842 -7.49 38.04 5.64
C HIS A 842 -7.05 38.77 4.36
N VAL A 843 -8.02 39.28 3.60
CA VAL A 843 -7.76 40.15 2.43
C VAL A 843 -6.96 41.40 2.80
N ILE A 844 -7.27 42.03 3.95
CA ILE A 844 -6.56 43.22 4.43
C ILE A 844 -5.11 42.90 4.86
N GLN A 845 -4.89 41.71 5.41
CA GLN A 845 -3.59 41.30 5.95
C GLN A 845 -2.65 40.68 4.92
N ASP A 846 -3.15 40.31 3.73
CA ASP A 846 -2.38 39.69 2.65
C ASP A 846 -1.20 40.58 2.20
N PRO A 847 0.05 40.23 2.53
CA PRO A 847 1.20 41.13 2.39
C PRO A 847 1.68 41.28 0.95
N ILE A 848 1.34 40.34 0.07
CA ILE A 848 1.75 40.34 -1.34
C ILE A 848 0.55 40.46 -2.28
N SER A 849 -0.63 40.82 -1.75
CA SER A 849 -1.83 40.97 -2.55
C SER A 849 -1.64 41.99 -3.68
N GLY A 850 -2.19 41.68 -4.86
CA GLY A 850 -2.37 42.66 -5.93
C GLY A 850 -3.65 43.50 -5.75
N LEU A 851 -4.43 43.23 -4.70
CA LEU A 851 -5.76 43.77 -4.46
C LEU A 851 -5.74 44.96 -3.51
N THR A 852 -6.59 45.97 -3.76
CA THR A 852 -6.88 47.02 -2.78
C THR A 852 -8.17 46.73 -2.00
N VAL A 853 -8.24 47.17 -0.75
CA VAL A 853 -9.46 47.03 0.07
C VAL A 853 -10.66 47.72 -0.59
N ASP A 854 -10.45 48.85 -1.25
CA ASP A 854 -11.52 49.55 -1.98
C ASP A 854 -12.02 48.75 -3.18
N SER A 855 -11.12 48.15 -3.97
CA SER A 855 -11.52 47.28 -5.08
C SER A 855 -12.21 46.00 -4.60
N PHE A 856 -11.81 45.44 -3.46
CA PHE A 856 -12.52 44.33 -2.83
C PHE A 856 -13.93 44.75 -2.45
N ASN A 857 -14.07 45.84 -1.69
CA ASN A 857 -15.36 46.37 -1.25
C ASN A 857 -16.31 46.66 -2.41
N GLN A 858 -15.79 47.26 -3.48
CA GLN A 858 -16.57 47.53 -4.69
C GLN A 858 -17.01 46.23 -5.37
N SER A 859 -16.19 45.20 -5.39
CA SER A 859 -16.49 43.93 -6.07
C SER A 859 -17.51 43.05 -5.33
N VAL A 860 -17.70 43.26 -4.02
CA VAL A 860 -18.61 42.46 -3.17
C VAL A 860 -19.87 43.21 -2.73
N SER A 861 -20.10 44.41 -3.26
CA SER A 861 -21.22 45.27 -2.87
C SER A 861 -22.07 45.67 -4.07
N LYS A 862 -23.38 45.83 -3.85
CA LYS A 862 -24.28 46.39 -4.85
C LYS A 862 -23.96 47.85 -5.13
N SER A 863 -23.87 48.23 -6.39
CA SER A 863 -23.70 49.63 -6.78
C SER A 863 -25.03 50.35 -6.99
N ALA A 864 -25.05 51.67 -6.76
CA ALA A 864 -26.25 52.50 -6.98
C ALA A 864 -26.70 52.50 -8.46
N SER A 865 -25.77 52.31 -9.38
CA SER A 865 -26.02 52.24 -10.83
C SER A 865 -26.41 50.83 -11.30
N GLY A 866 -26.21 49.80 -10.47
CA GLY A 866 -26.26 48.39 -10.88
C GLY A 866 -25.19 48.03 -11.91
N LEU A 867 -25.25 46.80 -12.43
CA LEU A 867 -24.30 46.31 -13.42
C LEU A 867 -24.34 47.17 -14.71
N GLN A 868 -23.21 47.80 -15.03
CA GLN A 868 -23.07 48.53 -16.29
C GLN A 868 -22.56 47.59 -17.39
N VAL A 869 -23.35 47.42 -18.45
CA VAL A 869 -22.97 46.63 -19.63
C VAL A 869 -22.67 47.59 -20.78
N GLY A 870 -21.45 47.56 -21.32
CA GLY A 870 -21.07 48.39 -22.46
C GLY A 870 -21.74 47.93 -23.77
N ASN A 871 -21.90 48.85 -24.72
CA ASN A 871 -22.51 48.58 -26.06
C ASN A 871 -21.66 47.71 -27.01
N ASN A 872 -20.64 47.00 -26.53
CA ASN A 872 -19.82 46.13 -27.37
C ASN A 872 -20.54 44.78 -27.60
N ASN A 873 -21.57 44.80 -28.44
CA ASN A 873 -22.06 43.63 -29.14
C ASN A 873 -21.07 43.30 -30.26
N GLY A 874 -19.99 42.63 -29.92
CA GLY A 874 -19.05 42.17 -30.93
C GLY A 874 -17.72 41.82 -30.33
N TRP A 875 -17.40 40.53 -30.40
CA TRP A 875 -16.04 40.06 -30.53
C TRP A 875 -15.35 40.92 -31.60
N GLY A 876 -14.53 41.89 -31.16
CA GLY A 876 -13.45 42.35 -32.01
C GLY A 876 -12.61 41.11 -32.21
N GLY A 877 -12.75 40.47 -33.37
CA GLY A 877 -12.06 39.21 -33.67
C GLY A 877 -10.59 39.31 -33.31
N PHE A 878 -9.94 38.16 -33.11
CA PHE A 878 -8.49 38.03 -32.93
C PHE A 878 -7.71 38.58 -34.15
N GLY A 879 -7.75 39.89 -34.33
CA GLY A 879 -7.12 40.62 -35.41
C GLY A 879 -5.67 40.86 -35.07
N GLY A 880 -4.80 39.97 -35.54
CA GLY A 880 -3.38 40.22 -35.79
C GLY A 880 -2.58 40.76 -34.60
N PHE A 881 -2.01 39.87 -33.79
CA PHE A 881 -0.86 40.18 -32.95
C PHE A 881 0.37 40.43 -33.83
N GLY A 882 0.51 41.67 -34.32
CA GLY A 882 1.76 42.17 -34.86
C GLY A 882 2.73 42.50 -33.73
N GLY A 883 3.71 41.63 -33.50
CA GLY A 883 4.97 41.96 -32.80
C GLY A 883 4.91 42.03 -31.28
N PHE A 884 5.48 41.03 -30.62
CA PHE A 884 5.96 41.14 -29.23
C PHE A 884 7.12 42.14 -29.17
N GLY A 885 6.79 43.43 -29.04
CA GLY A 885 7.76 44.49 -28.88
C GLY A 885 7.12 45.75 -28.31
N GLY A 886 7.27 45.95 -27.00
CA GLY A 886 6.97 47.23 -26.34
C GLY A 886 5.84 47.16 -25.32
N PHE A 887 6.17 46.79 -24.08
CA PHE A 887 5.31 47.03 -22.92
C PHE A 887 5.40 48.51 -22.52
N GLY A 888 4.31 49.25 -22.74
CA GLY A 888 4.13 50.60 -22.25
C GLY A 888 2.72 51.09 -22.51
N GLY A 889 1.88 51.15 -21.47
CA GLY A 889 0.63 51.89 -21.48
C GLY A 889 -0.60 51.08 -21.07
N PHE A 890 -1.05 51.28 -19.83
CA PHE A 890 -2.44 51.06 -19.43
C PHE A 890 -3.35 51.96 -20.28
N GLY A 891 -4.31 51.37 -21.00
CA GLY A 891 -5.32 52.12 -21.73
C GLY A 891 -6.19 51.28 -22.66
N GLY A 892 -7.30 50.75 -22.13
CA GLY A 892 -8.54 50.48 -22.85
C GLY A 892 -8.54 49.42 -23.98
N GLY A 893 -9.12 48.25 -23.68
CA GLY A 893 -9.71 47.35 -24.67
C GLY A 893 -8.97 46.03 -24.93
N GLY A 894 -9.56 44.91 -24.52
CA GLY A 894 -9.30 43.56 -25.04
C GLY A 894 -8.14 42.78 -24.42
N GLY A 895 -8.28 42.33 -23.17
CA GLY A 895 -7.42 41.28 -22.57
C GLY A 895 -8.19 39.96 -22.40
N PHE A 896 -7.49 38.84 -22.21
CA PHE A 896 -8.12 37.53 -21.94
C PHE A 896 -8.94 37.52 -20.65
N PHE A 897 -8.54 38.33 -19.67
CA PHE A 897 -9.27 38.55 -18.42
C PHE A 897 -10.22 39.75 -18.57
N GLY A 898 -11.47 39.55 -18.15
CA GLY A 898 -12.44 40.61 -17.93
C GLY A 898 -12.02 41.54 -16.79
N SER A 899 -12.71 42.66 -16.62
CA SER A 899 -12.40 43.61 -15.55
C SER A 899 -12.69 42.99 -14.18
N GLY A 900 -11.64 42.74 -13.37
CA GLY A 900 -11.78 42.31 -11.98
C GLY A 900 -12.67 43.21 -11.10
N ASN A 901 -12.96 44.44 -11.56
CA ASN A 901 -13.85 45.39 -10.89
C ASN A 901 -15.35 45.12 -11.08
N VAL A 902 -15.75 44.08 -11.84
CA VAL A 902 -17.17 43.70 -11.92
C VAL A 902 -17.60 43.21 -10.53
N SER A 903 -18.64 43.84 -9.97
CA SER A 903 -19.23 43.37 -8.71
C SER A 903 -19.94 42.03 -8.93
N VAL A 904 -19.62 41.02 -8.12
CA VAL A 904 -20.32 39.73 -8.15
C VAL A 904 -21.79 39.87 -7.76
N VAL A 905 -22.12 40.80 -6.84
CA VAL A 905 -23.50 41.11 -6.44
C VAL A 905 -24.32 41.69 -7.59
N ASP A 906 -23.88 42.83 -8.14
CA ASP A 906 -24.54 43.45 -9.31
C ASP A 906 -24.65 42.47 -10.49
N PHE A 907 -23.63 41.65 -10.74
CA PHE A 907 -23.65 40.67 -11.82
C PHE A 907 -24.73 39.63 -11.61
N LEU A 908 -24.80 39.00 -10.45
CA LEU A 908 -25.80 37.96 -10.14
C LEU A 908 -27.22 38.53 -10.16
N ILE A 909 -27.47 39.69 -9.56
CA ILE A 909 -28.78 40.37 -9.62
C ILE A 909 -29.19 40.57 -11.07
N LYS A 910 -28.30 41.14 -11.89
CA LYS A 910 -28.61 41.40 -13.30
C LYS A 910 -28.81 40.12 -14.10
N ARG A 911 -28.01 39.10 -13.82
CA ARG A 911 -28.12 37.78 -14.46
C ARG A 911 -29.46 37.14 -14.17
N PHE A 912 -29.91 37.19 -12.92
CA PHE A 912 -31.20 36.63 -12.52
C PHE A 912 -32.37 37.35 -13.18
N GLU A 913 -32.33 38.69 -13.32
CA GLU A 913 -33.33 39.43 -14.11
C GLU A 913 -33.43 38.93 -15.55
N ILE A 914 -32.28 38.72 -16.20
CA ILE A 914 -32.20 38.26 -17.60
C ILE A 914 -32.74 36.83 -17.72
N ILE A 915 -32.33 35.93 -16.84
CA ILE A 915 -32.81 34.54 -16.82
C ILE A 915 -34.34 34.53 -16.60
N ASN A 916 -34.84 35.32 -15.65
CA ASN A 916 -36.27 35.41 -15.34
C ASN A 916 -37.09 35.79 -16.58
N GLY A 917 -36.62 36.79 -17.34
CA GLY A 917 -37.25 37.22 -18.59
C GLY A 917 -37.17 36.17 -19.71
N ALA A 918 -36.12 35.34 -19.72
CA ALA A 918 -35.91 34.34 -20.76
C ALA A 918 -36.75 33.07 -20.55
N ILE A 919 -36.80 32.52 -19.33
CA ILE A 919 -37.42 31.21 -19.04
C ILE A 919 -38.73 31.29 -18.26
N GLY A 920 -39.18 32.49 -17.86
CA GLY A 920 -40.43 32.68 -17.14
C GLY A 920 -40.39 32.04 -15.75
N TYR A 921 -39.69 32.72 -14.83
CA TYR A 921 -39.60 32.34 -13.43
C TYR A 921 -40.32 33.38 -12.53
#